data_AF-A0A0J8YJ41-F1
#
_entry.id   AF-A0A0J8YJ41-F1
#
_cell.length_a   1.000
_cell.length_b   1.000
_cell.length_c   1.000
_cell.angle_alpha   90.00
_cell.angle_beta   90.00
_cell.angle_gamma   90.00
#
_symmetry.space_group_name_H-M   'P 1'
#
loop_
_entity.id
_entity.type
_entity.pdbx_description
1 polymer ?
#
loop_
_entity_poly.entity_id
_entity_poly.type
_entity_poly.pdbx_seq_one_letter_code
_entity_poly.pdbx_strand_id
1 'polypeptide(L)'
;MTKLRTGFAFTLLALLTVLLIGWNLQHLITSTATQPGMAALLWSQSYLPRIIVALVAGAALGLCGLLAQLVLKNPLAEPATLGIASGAQLGTTLALFASVTPWVTQSFAMAGGFITTAMIYALSRHRGMSPLTLLLTGMVMGLFCSALQNGLVLFHHEQMQSLFIWNSGNLAQNDWSVVTQLLPMLVAVTVLILFSARALALLKLSDEVVDSLGGNSRLYRLFALGLMALLAAWTVSQVGLISFVGLFAPQIIRLFPRLSFKRGLLLGMAFGAGLLLFCDQLALFAEAFNWQISAGNITAIIGIPLMLLIIVKARFPHPPALGSTAVKVIILPKTAKVFLLLTLLGVSFLAFTLTHASHGWLISLGDPYDLRWPRSLMAVGCGGLLASAGVILQRLTSNPLASPEVLGINSGAACAVVLLLVLMPSASALLLFPVAALGAMISLGIIILFAINASDQTPKILLVGTALGSFSLALITLFLASGAPNSSVIISWLSGSTWGATPQKALAAIVGLGVSLPISLLFTRWLTLLPLGRTVASSRGLSLRGSTTLLIIWCAALSAGATLLLGPMSFVGLLAPQAARYLGIYRFGHALWVSVICGALLMLAADFIGRLVMWPFQVPAGIVAVSLGAPALLGLLYRRR
;
A
#
# COMPACT_ATOMS: atom_id res chain seq x y z
N MET A 1 -10.29 9.93 33.09
CA MET A 1 -9.78 8.55 33.02
C MET A 1 -8.97 8.22 31.75
N THR A 2 -9.33 8.69 30.55
CA THR A 2 -8.56 8.41 29.30
C THR A 2 -7.16 9.06 29.26
N LYS A 3 -7.00 10.31 29.74
CA LYS A 3 -5.69 10.99 29.79
C LYS A 3 -4.66 10.32 30.71
N LEU A 4 -5.12 9.76 31.83
CA LEU A 4 -4.26 9.03 32.78
C LEU A 4 -3.72 7.74 32.14
N ARG A 5 -4.58 7.02 31.41
CA ARG A 5 -4.23 5.79 30.68
C ARG A 5 -3.29 6.04 29.50
N THR A 6 -3.44 7.15 28.78
CA THR A 6 -2.51 7.49 27.69
C THR A 6 -1.15 7.87 28.24
N GLY A 7 -1.07 8.75 29.24
CA GLY A 7 0.20 9.12 29.88
C GLY A 7 0.95 7.90 30.42
N PHE A 8 0.22 6.98 31.05
CA PHE A 8 0.75 5.70 31.53
C PHE A 8 1.36 4.84 30.41
N ALA A 9 0.73 4.78 29.24
CA ALA A 9 1.26 4.02 28.10
C ALA A 9 2.58 4.61 27.58
N PHE A 10 2.73 5.93 27.57
CA PHE A 10 4.00 6.57 27.19
C PHE A 10 5.09 6.32 28.21
N THR A 11 4.79 6.46 29.50
CA THR A 11 5.77 6.19 30.56
C THR A 11 6.18 4.73 30.56
N LEU A 12 5.24 3.81 30.28
CA LEU A 12 5.53 2.39 30.15
C LEU A 12 6.42 2.12 28.94
N LEU A 13 6.12 2.70 27.77
CA LEU A 13 6.97 2.55 26.58
C LEU A 13 8.38 3.10 26.85
N ALA A 14 8.50 4.27 27.46
CA ALA A 14 9.78 4.86 27.83
C ALA A 14 10.56 3.97 28.84
N LEU A 15 9.87 3.43 29.85
CA LEU A 15 10.49 2.55 30.83
C LEU A 15 10.97 1.24 30.19
N LEU A 16 10.16 0.63 29.33
CA LEU A 16 10.55 -0.57 28.58
C LEU A 16 11.73 -0.28 27.63
N THR A 17 11.76 0.89 26.97
CA THR A 17 12.92 1.28 26.15
C THR A 17 14.20 1.37 26.97
N VAL A 18 14.15 1.99 28.15
CA VAL A 18 15.33 2.15 29.02
C VAL A 18 15.81 0.79 29.51
N LEU A 19 14.89 -0.11 29.88
CA LEU A 19 15.24 -1.49 30.28
C LEU A 19 15.90 -2.27 29.14
N LEU A 20 15.38 -2.18 27.92
CA LEU A 20 15.98 -2.83 26.75
C LEU A 20 17.35 -2.26 26.41
N ILE A 21 17.53 -0.94 26.48
CA ILE A 21 18.84 -0.30 26.29
C ILE A 21 19.84 -0.82 27.33
N GLY A 22 19.43 -0.89 28.61
CA GLY A 22 20.28 -1.41 29.68
C GLY A 22 20.68 -2.87 29.44
N TRP A 23 19.74 -3.72 29.04
CA TRP A 23 20.00 -5.12 28.73
C TRP A 23 20.92 -5.30 27.52
N ASN A 24 20.66 -4.60 26.41
CA ASN A 24 21.47 -4.66 25.20
C ASN A 24 22.90 -4.15 25.46
N LEU A 25 23.04 -3.09 26.26
CA LEU A 25 24.34 -2.55 26.66
C LEU A 25 25.10 -3.54 27.55
N GLN A 26 24.41 -4.16 28.51
CA GLN A 26 25.01 -5.23 29.33
C GLN A 26 25.46 -6.41 28.46
N HIS A 27 24.65 -6.83 27.50
CA HIS A 27 25.00 -7.89 26.56
C HIS A 27 26.22 -7.52 25.69
N LEU A 28 26.28 -6.28 25.19
CA LEU A 28 27.43 -5.80 24.43
C LEU A 28 28.72 -5.89 25.27
N ILE A 29 28.67 -5.43 26.51
CA ILE A 29 29.83 -5.47 27.43
C ILE A 29 30.23 -6.91 27.73
N THR A 30 29.29 -7.81 28.04
CA THR A 30 29.62 -9.19 28.41
C THR A 30 30.14 -9.99 27.21
N SER A 31 29.60 -9.78 26.02
CA SER A 31 30.04 -10.46 24.79
C SER A 31 31.42 -10.00 24.31
N THR A 32 31.85 -8.79 24.69
CA THR A 32 33.16 -8.22 24.34
C THR A 32 34.11 -8.12 25.53
N ALA A 33 33.81 -8.80 26.64
CA ALA A 33 34.56 -8.71 27.89
C ALA A 33 36.05 -9.09 27.74
N THR A 34 36.38 -9.94 26.77
CA THR A 34 37.75 -10.38 26.45
C THR A 34 38.51 -9.39 25.55
N GLN A 35 37.84 -8.39 24.97
CA GLN A 35 38.42 -7.38 24.08
C GLN A 35 37.85 -5.97 24.39
N PRO A 36 38.31 -5.30 25.47
CA PRO A 36 37.74 -4.02 25.91
C PRO A 36 37.86 -2.89 24.86
N GLY A 37 38.89 -2.93 23.99
CA GLY A 37 39.01 -2.01 22.87
C GLY A 37 37.90 -2.17 21.82
N MET A 38 37.46 -3.42 21.56
CA MET A 38 36.35 -3.71 20.66
C MET A 38 35.01 -3.22 21.26
N ALA A 39 34.81 -3.42 22.56
CA ALA A 39 33.63 -2.95 23.29
C ALA A 39 33.44 -1.42 23.14
N ALA A 40 34.52 -0.66 23.39
CA ALA A 40 34.50 0.79 23.27
C ALA A 40 34.27 1.27 21.81
N LEU A 41 34.85 0.57 20.84
CA LEU A 41 34.65 0.87 19.42
C LEU A 41 33.20 0.61 19.00
N LEU A 42 32.65 -0.57 19.31
CA LEU A 42 31.25 -0.90 18.98
C LEU A 42 30.27 0.03 19.66
N TRP A 43 30.51 0.41 20.93
CA TRP A 43 29.70 1.41 21.62
C TRP A 43 29.72 2.77 20.90
N SER A 44 30.90 3.28 20.59
CA SER A 44 31.07 4.63 20.04
C SER A 44 30.74 4.76 18.55
N GLN A 45 30.96 3.72 17.74
CA GLN A 45 30.81 3.76 16.29
C GLN A 45 29.59 3.01 15.77
N SER A 46 29.02 2.07 16.52
CA SER A 46 27.84 1.31 16.08
C SER A 46 26.61 1.60 16.94
N TYR A 47 26.69 1.35 18.24
CA TYR A 47 25.52 1.38 19.13
C TYR A 47 24.99 2.81 19.37
N LEU A 48 25.87 3.74 19.72
CA LEU A 48 25.47 5.12 20.01
C LEU A 48 24.96 5.86 18.76
N PRO A 49 25.62 5.79 17.58
CA PRO A 49 25.06 6.31 16.33
C PRO A 49 23.71 5.69 16.00
N ARG A 50 23.55 4.37 16.16
CA ARG A 50 22.28 3.66 15.89
C ARG A 50 21.12 4.18 16.76
N ILE A 51 21.33 4.40 18.05
CA ILE A 51 20.31 5.01 18.94
C ILE A 51 19.91 6.39 18.43
N ILE A 52 20.88 7.22 18.06
CA ILE A 52 20.62 8.59 17.60
C ILE A 52 19.91 8.58 16.25
N VAL A 53 20.32 7.72 15.31
CA VAL A 53 19.62 7.52 14.04
C VAL A 53 18.18 7.08 14.28
N ALA A 54 17.92 6.15 15.21
CA ALA A 54 16.56 5.72 15.55
C ALA A 54 15.70 6.88 16.08
N LEU A 55 16.27 7.73 16.94
CA LEU A 55 15.57 8.92 17.45
C LEU A 55 15.29 9.95 16.34
N VAL A 56 16.29 10.29 15.54
CA VAL A 56 16.19 11.32 14.49
C VAL A 56 15.29 10.84 13.34
N ALA A 57 15.47 9.60 12.87
CA ALA A 57 14.63 9.03 11.82
C ALA A 57 13.18 8.86 12.30
N GLY A 58 12.98 8.43 13.55
CA GLY A 58 11.65 8.29 14.14
C GLY A 58 10.94 9.65 14.25
N ALA A 59 11.65 10.69 14.68
CA ALA A 59 11.14 12.06 14.69
C ALA A 59 10.79 12.56 13.29
N ALA A 60 11.65 12.29 12.30
CA ALA A 60 11.44 12.68 10.90
C ALA A 60 10.19 12.00 10.31
N LEU A 61 10.03 10.69 10.50
CA LEU A 61 8.88 9.93 10.03
C LEU A 61 7.58 10.37 10.74
N GLY A 62 7.64 10.61 12.06
CA GLY A 62 6.51 11.15 12.82
C GLY A 62 6.06 12.53 12.33
N LEU A 63 7.01 13.41 12.01
CA LEU A 63 6.74 14.73 11.41
C LEU A 63 6.13 14.60 10.01
N CYS A 64 6.72 13.76 9.15
CA CYS A 64 6.21 13.52 7.80
C CYS A 64 4.79 12.97 7.82
N GLY A 65 4.49 12.04 8.73
CA GLY A 65 3.15 11.50 8.94
C GLY A 65 2.11 12.56 9.30
N LEU A 66 2.47 13.49 10.19
CA LEU A 66 1.61 14.62 10.54
C LEU A 66 1.33 15.55 9.38
N LEU A 67 2.37 15.88 8.60
CA LEU A 67 2.24 16.69 7.41
C LEU A 67 1.40 15.98 6.34
N ALA A 68 1.60 14.68 6.12
CA ALA A 68 0.86 13.88 5.17
C ALA A 68 -0.64 13.94 5.46
N GLN A 69 -1.04 13.70 6.72
CA GLN A 69 -2.44 13.75 7.12
C GLN A 69 -3.04 15.17 7.06
N LEU A 70 -2.24 16.20 7.33
CA LEU A 70 -2.66 17.60 7.21
C LEU A 70 -2.90 18.00 5.75
N VAL A 71 -1.94 17.71 4.88
CA VAL A 71 -1.95 18.06 3.44
C VAL A 71 -3.03 17.31 2.70
N LEU A 72 -3.14 16.00 2.95
CA LEU A 72 -4.08 15.12 2.25
C LEU A 72 -5.47 15.08 2.88
N LYS A 73 -5.65 15.72 4.06
CA LYS A 73 -6.89 15.68 4.84
C LYS A 73 -7.43 14.25 5.00
N ASN A 74 -6.51 13.28 5.06
CA ASN A 74 -6.83 11.86 5.12
C ASN A 74 -6.13 11.24 6.33
N PRO A 75 -6.87 10.60 7.25
CA PRO A 75 -6.28 9.93 8.41
C PRO A 75 -5.38 8.73 8.09
N LEU A 76 -5.43 8.23 6.85
CA LEU A 76 -4.64 7.11 6.36
C LEU A 76 -3.35 7.56 5.65
N ALA A 77 -3.14 8.87 5.52
CA ALA A 77 -2.01 9.38 4.79
C ALA A 77 -0.69 9.20 5.56
N GLU A 78 0.29 8.66 4.84
CA GLU A 78 1.69 8.52 5.23
C GLU A 78 2.57 8.76 3.98
N PRO A 79 3.85 9.16 4.09
CA PRO A 79 4.70 9.34 2.90
C PRO A 79 4.75 8.14 1.95
N ALA A 80 4.68 6.91 2.47
CA ALA A 80 4.59 5.70 1.66
C ALA A 80 3.34 5.69 0.76
N THR A 81 2.21 6.20 1.25
CA THR A 81 0.95 6.29 0.47
C THR A 81 1.00 7.31 -0.67
N LEU A 82 1.94 8.25 -0.62
CA LEU A 82 2.19 9.23 -1.68
C LEU A 82 3.13 8.69 -2.77
N GLY A 83 3.64 7.47 -2.65
CA GLY A 83 4.56 6.89 -3.64
C GLY A 83 6.01 7.38 -3.54
N ILE A 84 6.33 8.29 -2.60
CA ILE A 84 7.70 8.78 -2.37
C ILE A 84 8.62 7.62 -2.02
N ALA A 85 8.16 6.73 -1.13
CA ALA A 85 8.92 5.56 -0.71
C ALA A 85 9.09 4.54 -1.85
N SER A 86 8.04 4.29 -2.64
CA SER A 86 8.11 3.43 -3.82
C SER A 86 9.07 3.99 -4.88
N GLY A 87 9.12 5.30 -5.05
CA GLY A 87 10.10 5.98 -5.91
C GLY A 87 11.53 5.78 -5.42
N ALA A 88 11.75 5.91 -4.12
CA ALA A 88 13.07 5.67 -3.51
C ALA A 88 13.51 4.21 -3.64
N GLN A 89 12.59 3.27 -3.42
CA GLN A 89 12.80 1.85 -3.64
C GLN A 89 13.22 1.53 -5.08
N LEU A 90 12.51 2.08 -6.07
CA LEU A 90 12.87 1.92 -7.48
C LEU A 90 14.27 2.51 -7.76
N GLY A 91 14.59 3.67 -7.20
CA GLY A 91 15.92 4.27 -7.29
C GLY A 91 17.01 3.34 -6.75
N THR A 92 16.82 2.80 -5.53
CA THR A 92 17.74 1.81 -4.93
C THR A 92 17.88 0.58 -5.81
N THR A 93 16.79 0.04 -6.36
CA THR A 93 16.84 -1.12 -7.26
C THR A 93 17.63 -0.84 -8.54
N LEU A 94 17.44 0.33 -9.15
CA LEU A 94 18.19 0.74 -10.35
C LEU A 94 19.69 0.88 -10.06
N ALA A 95 20.05 1.43 -8.89
CA ALA A 95 21.43 1.54 -8.46
C ALA A 95 22.08 0.17 -8.22
N LEU A 96 21.39 -0.73 -7.52
CA LEU A 96 21.87 -2.10 -7.30
C LEU A 96 22.02 -2.88 -8.60
N PHE A 97 21.07 -2.71 -9.53
CA PHE A 97 21.14 -3.28 -10.86
C PHE A 97 22.37 -2.76 -11.63
N ALA A 98 22.68 -1.47 -11.50
CA ALA A 98 23.88 -0.86 -12.09
C ALA A 98 25.17 -1.17 -11.31
N SER A 99 25.12 -1.97 -10.23
CA SER A 99 26.27 -2.35 -9.39
C SER A 99 27.11 -1.17 -8.89
N VAL A 100 26.44 -0.07 -8.51
CA VAL A 100 27.11 1.16 -8.05
C VAL A 100 27.50 1.12 -6.57
N THR A 101 28.32 2.08 -6.16
CA THR A 101 28.76 2.20 -4.77
C THR A 101 27.62 2.59 -3.81
N PRO A 102 27.69 2.26 -2.51
CA PRO A 102 26.61 2.54 -1.54
C PRO A 102 26.18 4.02 -1.49
N TRP A 103 27.12 4.96 -1.57
CA TRP A 103 26.84 6.40 -1.60
C TRP A 103 26.03 6.82 -2.83
N VAL A 104 26.34 6.22 -3.99
CA VAL A 104 25.59 6.44 -5.22
C VAL A 104 24.20 5.80 -5.09
N THR A 105 24.08 4.62 -4.49
CA THR A 105 22.79 3.97 -4.20
C THR A 105 21.86 4.85 -3.37
N GLN A 106 22.37 5.48 -2.30
CA GLN A 106 21.59 6.43 -1.49
C GLN A 106 21.12 7.64 -2.33
N SER A 107 21.99 8.16 -3.19
CA SER A 107 21.66 9.28 -4.08
C SER A 107 20.57 8.93 -5.09
N PHE A 108 20.59 7.71 -5.64
CA PHE A 108 19.55 7.19 -6.52
C PHE A 108 18.22 6.99 -5.78
N ALA A 109 18.25 6.46 -4.55
CA ALA A 109 17.06 6.34 -3.72
C ALA A 109 16.41 7.70 -3.47
N MET A 110 17.23 8.69 -3.09
CA MET A 110 16.77 10.06 -2.89
C MET A 110 16.20 10.67 -4.18
N ALA A 111 16.90 10.54 -5.31
CA ALA A 111 16.46 11.03 -6.62
C ALA A 111 15.14 10.39 -7.05
N GLY A 112 14.97 9.08 -6.87
CA GLY A 112 13.73 8.36 -7.18
C GLY A 112 12.54 8.89 -6.39
N GLY A 113 12.72 9.19 -5.10
CA GLY A 113 11.70 9.82 -4.26
C GLY A 113 11.33 11.24 -4.73
N PHE A 114 12.33 12.06 -5.08
CA PHE A 114 12.10 13.41 -5.60
C PHE A 114 11.41 13.43 -6.96
N ILE A 115 11.87 12.61 -7.91
CA ILE A 115 11.28 12.48 -9.25
C ILE A 115 9.81 12.09 -9.11
N THR A 116 9.51 11.09 -8.28
CA THR A 116 8.14 10.65 -8.01
C THR A 116 7.27 11.79 -7.47
N THR A 117 7.78 12.53 -6.49
CA THR A 117 7.09 13.71 -5.94
C THR A 117 6.85 14.79 -6.99
N ALA A 118 7.85 15.08 -7.81
CA ALA A 118 7.76 16.07 -8.88
C ALA A 118 6.72 15.68 -9.93
N MET A 119 6.65 14.40 -10.30
CA MET A 119 5.61 13.88 -11.20
C MET A 119 4.21 14.01 -10.60
N ILE A 120 4.04 13.67 -9.31
CA ILE A 120 2.75 13.82 -8.61
C ILE A 120 2.31 15.28 -8.61
N TYR A 121 3.23 16.21 -8.35
CA TYR A 121 2.98 17.65 -8.43
C TYR A 121 2.57 18.07 -9.84
N ALA A 122 3.36 17.71 -10.86
CA ALA A 122 3.13 18.08 -12.25
C ALA A 122 1.74 17.61 -12.75
N LEU A 123 1.33 16.41 -12.35
CA LEU A 123 0.03 15.83 -12.69
C LEU A 123 -1.12 16.43 -11.86
N SER A 124 -0.88 16.85 -10.62
CA SER A 124 -1.92 17.39 -9.72
C SER A 124 -2.13 18.90 -9.84
N ARG A 125 -1.17 19.65 -10.42
CA ARG A 125 -1.20 21.13 -10.46
C ARG A 125 -2.42 21.71 -11.17
N HIS A 126 -2.96 21.01 -12.17
CA HIS A 126 -4.10 21.48 -12.96
C HIS A 126 -5.45 21.36 -12.23
N ARG A 127 -5.51 20.60 -11.13
CA ARG A 127 -6.73 20.33 -10.33
C ARG A 127 -6.73 21.06 -8.98
N GLY A 128 -6.11 22.25 -8.94
CA GLY A 128 -6.01 23.07 -7.74
C GLY A 128 -5.25 22.39 -6.59
N MET A 129 -4.46 21.34 -6.87
CA MET A 129 -3.79 20.52 -5.85
C MET A 129 -4.78 19.93 -4.83
N SER A 130 -6.00 19.60 -5.23
CA SER A 130 -7.00 19.04 -4.30
C SER A 130 -6.46 17.79 -3.60
N PRO A 131 -6.72 17.61 -2.28
CA PRO A 131 -6.17 16.50 -1.50
C PRO A 131 -6.45 15.12 -2.09
N LEU A 132 -7.67 14.93 -2.63
CA LEU A 132 -8.09 13.69 -3.28
C LEU A 132 -7.28 13.41 -4.54
N THR A 133 -7.02 14.42 -5.37
CA THR A 133 -6.22 14.27 -6.60
C THR A 133 -4.78 13.93 -6.28
N LEU A 134 -4.18 14.59 -5.27
CA LEU A 134 -2.83 14.28 -4.82
C LEU A 134 -2.70 12.85 -4.31
N LEU A 135 -3.69 12.38 -3.54
CA LEU A 135 -3.68 11.03 -3.01
C LEU A 135 -3.88 9.98 -4.11
N LEU A 136 -4.84 10.17 -5.03
CA LEU A 136 -5.02 9.30 -6.20
C LEU A 136 -3.76 9.23 -7.05
N THR A 137 -3.19 10.39 -7.39
CA THR A 137 -1.98 10.49 -8.23
C THR A 137 -0.78 9.84 -7.54
N GLY A 138 -0.58 10.12 -6.24
CA GLY A 138 0.52 9.58 -5.45
C GLY A 138 0.44 8.06 -5.30
N MET A 139 -0.73 7.53 -4.97
CA MET A 139 -0.94 6.08 -4.86
C MET A 139 -0.72 5.39 -6.22
N VAL A 140 -1.24 5.95 -7.31
CA VAL A 140 -1.06 5.38 -8.67
C VAL A 140 0.41 5.42 -9.10
N MET A 141 1.12 6.51 -8.82
CA MET A 141 2.55 6.63 -9.09
C MET A 141 3.38 5.68 -8.20
N GLY A 142 3.00 5.51 -6.94
CA GLY A 142 3.64 4.55 -6.03
C GLY A 142 3.51 3.12 -6.53
N LEU A 143 2.29 2.72 -6.93
CA LEU A 143 2.05 1.40 -7.51
C LEU A 143 2.82 1.20 -8.82
N PHE A 144 2.91 2.23 -9.66
CA PHE A 144 3.72 2.20 -10.88
C PHE A 144 5.21 1.96 -10.57
N CYS A 145 5.80 2.73 -9.65
CA CYS A 145 7.19 2.55 -9.23
C CYS A 145 7.43 1.15 -8.63
N SER A 146 6.52 0.68 -7.78
CA SER A 146 6.62 -0.67 -7.18
C SER A 146 6.44 -1.79 -8.21
N ALA A 147 5.65 -1.59 -9.27
CA ALA A 147 5.54 -2.57 -10.35
C ALA A 147 6.85 -2.68 -11.14
N LEU A 148 7.45 -1.54 -11.50
CA LEU A 148 8.76 -1.52 -12.16
C LEU A 148 9.85 -2.17 -11.28
N GLN A 149 9.85 -1.84 -9.99
CA GLN A 149 10.77 -2.42 -9.00
C GLN A 149 10.63 -3.94 -8.95
N ASN A 150 9.42 -4.47 -8.78
CA ASN A 150 9.17 -5.91 -8.72
C ASN A 150 9.56 -6.61 -10.02
N GLY A 151 9.37 -5.95 -11.17
CA GLY A 151 9.85 -6.43 -12.46
C GLY A 151 11.37 -6.65 -12.45
N LEU A 152 12.15 -5.66 -12.00
CA LEU A 152 13.61 -5.76 -11.92
C LEU A 152 14.08 -6.85 -10.94
N VAL A 153 13.44 -6.95 -9.77
CA VAL A 153 13.77 -7.95 -8.74
C VAL A 153 13.54 -9.37 -9.23
N LEU A 154 12.52 -9.61 -10.05
CA LEU A 154 12.21 -10.94 -10.60
C LEU A 154 13.36 -11.50 -11.45
N PHE A 155 14.11 -10.65 -12.16
CA PHE A 155 15.18 -11.09 -13.05
C PHE A 155 16.54 -11.29 -12.35
N HIS A 156 16.76 -10.65 -11.20
CA HIS A 156 18.05 -10.68 -10.48
C HIS A 156 17.85 -11.04 -9.00
N HIS A 157 17.03 -12.05 -8.73
CA HIS A 157 16.58 -12.38 -7.37
C HIS A 157 17.73 -12.69 -6.40
N GLU A 158 18.81 -13.34 -6.85
CA GLU A 158 19.96 -13.66 -5.99
C GLU A 158 20.76 -12.42 -5.58
N GLN A 159 20.91 -11.45 -6.50
CA GLN A 159 21.66 -10.21 -6.24
C GLN A 159 20.85 -9.20 -5.41
N MET A 160 19.52 -9.38 -5.32
CA MET A 160 18.60 -8.46 -4.69
C MET A 160 18.24 -8.84 -3.24
N GLN A 161 18.93 -9.80 -2.61
CA GLN A 161 18.70 -10.11 -1.19
C GLN A 161 18.98 -8.89 -0.29
N SER A 162 20.04 -8.13 -0.58
CA SER A 162 20.38 -6.89 0.11
C SER A 162 19.26 -5.84 0.03
N LEU A 163 18.49 -5.84 -1.06
CA LEU A 163 17.34 -4.97 -1.24
C LEU A 163 16.17 -5.35 -0.33
N PHE A 164 15.96 -6.63 -0.01
CA PHE A 164 14.94 -7.03 0.97
C PHE A 164 15.33 -6.64 2.39
N ILE A 165 16.63 -6.70 2.73
CA ILE A 165 17.15 -6.19 4.00
C ILE A 165 16.99 -4.66 4.09
N TRP A 166 17.24 -3.94 2.99
CA TRP A 166 17.02 -2.49 2.95
C TRP A 166 15.53 -2.11 3.01
N ASN A 167 14.66 -2.85 2.33
CA ASN A 167 13.20 -2.67 2.35
C ASN A 167 12.57 -2.98 3.71
N SER A 168 13.25 -3.74 4.56
CA SER A 168 12.78 -4.05 5.91
C SER A 168 13.15 -2.96 6.92
N GLY A 169 13.86 -1.90 6.51
CA GLY A 169 14.29 -0.78 7.34
C GLY A 169 15.43 -1.17 8.27
N ASN A 170 16.67 -0.88 7.84
CA ASN A 170 17.88 -1.24 8.57
C ASN A 170 18.50 -0.01 9.28
N LEU A 171 18.61 -0.11 10.60
CA LEU A 171 19.20 0.92 11.47
C LEU A 171 20.65 0.62 11.85
N ALA A 172 21.23 -0.50 11.42
CA ALA A 172 22.63 -0.82 11.68
C ALA A 172 23.57 0.28 11.15
N GLN A 173 24.46 0.78 12.03
CA GLN A 173 25.41 1.84 11.71
C GLN A 173 26.83 1.37 12.02
N ASN A 174 27.78 1.89 11.24
CA ASN A 174 29.22 1.65 11.42
C ASN A 174 29.99 2.95 11.74
N ASP A 175 29.35 4.11 11.64
CA ASP A 175 29.92 5.42 11.92
C ASP A 175 28.82 6.47 12.21
N TRP A 176 29.22 7.73 12.34
CA TRP A 176 28.34 8.88 12.59
C TRP A 176 27.80 9.55 11.32
N SER A 177 28.13 9.03 10.12
CA SER A 177 27.82 9.69 8.85
C SER A 177 26.32 9.97 8.70
N VAL A 178 25.48 8.98 8.97
CA VAL A 178 24.01 9.10 8.87
C VAL A 178 23.48 10.14 9.85
N VAL A 179 24.01 10.20 11.08
CA VAL A 179 23.60 11.22 12.07
C VAL A 179 23.92 12.63 11.56
N THR A 180 25.16 12.84 11.10
CA THR A 180 25.61 14.15 10.62
C THR A 180 24.87 14.63 9.37
N GLN A 181 24.31 13.72 8.58
CA GLN A 181 23.53 14.05 7.38
C GLN A 181 22.03 14.21 7.66
N LEU A 182 21.46 13.38 8.56
CA LEU A 182 20.02 13.35 8.83
C LEU A 182 19.59 14.42 9.84
N LEU A 183 20.39 14.67 10.88
CA LEU A 183 20.03 15.58 11.98
C LEU A 183 19.89 17.05 11.51
N PRO A 184 20.86 17.64 10.77
CA PRO A 184 20.73 19.02 10.31
C PRO A 184 19.51 19.19 9.41
N MET A 185 19.20 18.17 8.61
CA MET A 185 18.06 18.17 7.71
C MET A 185 16.73 18.17 8.47
N LEU A 186 16.60 17.31 9.48
CA LEU A 186 15.43 17.30 10.36
C LEU A 186 15.24 18.65 11.05
N VAL A 187 16.31 19.22 11.59
CA VAL A 187 16.28 20.52 12.28
C VAL A 187 15.84 21.61 11.32
N ALA A 188 16.44 21.71 10.13
CA ALA A 188 16.11 22.71 9.12
C ALA A 188 14.62 22.63 8.70
N VAL A 189 14.13 21.44 8.37
CA VAL A 189 12.71 21.25 8.00
C VAL A 189 11.77 21.57 9.15
N THR A 190 12.11 21.15 10.38
CA THR A 190 11.31 21.44 11.58
C THR A 190 11.22 22.93 11.84
N VAL A 191 12.33 23.65 11.73
CA VAL A 191 12.39 25.10 11.89
C VAL A 191 11.50 25.79 10.86
N LEU A 192 11.60 25.42 9.57
CA LEU A 192 10.75 25.95 8.50
C LEU A 192 9.25 25.71 8.76
N ILE A 193 8.88 24.54 9.28
CA ILE A 193 7.49 24.21 9.64
C ILE A 193 7.03 25.03 10.84
N LEU A 194 7.88 25.23 11.85
CA LEU A 194 7.53 26.00 13.05
C LEU A 194 7.35 27.49 12.75
N PHE A 195 8.14 28.04 11.81
CA PHE A 195 7.96 29.40 11.30
C PHE A 195 6.66 29.54 10.50
N SER A 196 6.36 28.58 9.63
CA SER A 196 5.13 28.55 8.82
C SER A 196 3.91 27.96 9.55
N ALA A 197 4.02 27.66 10.84
CA ALA A 197 3.03 26.88 11.60
C ALA A 197 1.62 27.46 11.58
N ARG A 198 1.49 28.80 11.55
CA ARG A 198 0.18 29.46 11.47
C ARG A 198 -0.47 29.23 10.11
N ALA A 199 0.27 29.41 9.03
CA ALA A 199 -0.19 29.18 7.66
C ALA A 199 -0.56 27.70 7.44
N LEU A 200 0.29 26.78 7.91
CA LEU A 200 0.03 25.35 7.82
C LEU A 200 -1.16 24.91 8.68
N ALA A 201 -1.38 25.52 9.84
CA ALA A 201 -2.55 25.22 10.67
C ALA A 201 -3.88 25.56 9.98
N LEU A 202 -3.90 26.52 9.06
CA LEU A 202 -5.10 26.85 8.27
C LEU A 202 -5.54 25.69 7.37
N LEU A 203 -4.63 24.82 6.93
CA LEU A 203 -4.97 23.64 6.11
C LEU A 203 -5.89 22.64 6.83
N LYS A 204 -6.12 22.79 8.14
CA LYS A 204 -7.15 22.04 8.88
C LYS A 204 -8.58 22.42 8.45
N LEU A 205 -8.78 23.62 7.93
CA LEU A 205 -10.07 24.13 7.44
C LEU A 205 -10.32 23.68 6.00
N SER A 206 -11.52 23.92 5.45
CA SER A 206 -11.78 23.71 4.03
C SER A 206 -10.99 24.71 3.17
N ASP A 207 -10.69 24.34 1.92
CA ASP A 207 -9.87 25.18 1.04
C ASP A 207 -10.53 26.55 0.80
N GLU A 208 -11.85 26.55 0.62
CA GLU A 208 -12.67 27.77 0.51
C GLU A 208 -12.51 28.71 1.72
N VAL A 209 -12.51 28.15 2.94
CA VAL A 209 -12.34 28.95 4.15
C VAL A 209 -10.93 29.52 4.23
N VAL A 210 -9.90 28.73 3.89
CA VAL A 210 -8.51 29.22 3.86
C VAL A 210 -8.35 30.37 2.87
N ASP A 211 -8.92 30.24 1.69
CA ASP A 211 -8.81 31.25 0.63
C ASP A 211 -9.64 32.51 0.98
N SER A 212 -10.81 32.37 1.63
CA SER A 212 -11.61 33.50 2.14
C SER A 212 -10.95 34.28 3.27
N LEU A 213 -10.07 33.64 4.04
CA LEU A 213 -9.27 34.26 5.11
C LEU A 213 -8.03 34.99 4.55
N GLY A 214 -7.91 35.09 3.22
CA GLY A 214 -6.78 35.73 2.53
C GLY A 214 -5.54 34.82 2.38
N GLY A 215 -5.66 33.53 2.70
CA GLY A 215 -4.60 32.55 2.49
C GLY A 215 -4.56 32.02 1.05
N ASN A 216 -3.52 31.24 0.73
CA ASN A 216 -3.46 30.48 -0.51
C ASN A 216 -3.29 29.00 -0.18
N SER A 217 -4.42 28.28 -0.16
CA SER A 217 -4.46 26.86 0.18
C SER A 217 -3.51 26.02 -0.68
N ARG A 218 -3.37 26.37 -1.97
CA ARG A 218 -2.49 25.69 -2.92
C ARG A 218 -1.01 25.88 -2.59
N LEU A 219 -0.57 27.10 -2.26
CA LEU A 219 0.83 27.38 -1.91
C LEU A 219 1.21 26.74 -0.58
N TYR A 220 0.36 26.86 0.45
CA TYR A 220 0.60 26.22 1.75
C TYR A 220 0.72 24.70 1.60
N ARG A 221 -0.13 24.11 0.77
CA ARG A 221 -0.09 22.68 0.47
C ARG A 221 1.17 22.28 -0.28
N LEU A 222 1.57 23.06 -1.29
CA LEU A 222 2.79 22.81 -2.06
C LEU A 222 4.02 22.88 -1.17
N PHE A 223 4.10 23.91 -0.32
CA PHE A 223 5.19 24.09 0.62
C PHE A 223 5.28 22.91 1.61
N ALA A 224 4.16 22.54 2.24
CA ALA A 224 4.11 21.40 3.15
C ALA A 224 4.44 20.07 2.46
N LEU A 225 3.95 19.86 1.23
CA LEU A 225 4.24 18.66 0.45
C LEU A 225 5.71 18.59 0.04
N GLY A 226 6.32 19.72 -0.34
CA GLY A 226 7.75 19.82 -0.63
C GLY A 226 8.61 19.48 0.58
N LEU A 227 8.33 20.08 1.75
CA LEU A 227 9.07 19.79 2.98
C LEU A 227 8.90 18.34 3.44
N MET A 228 7.68 17.81 3.39
CA MET A 228 7.41 16.40 3.70
C MET A 228 8.16 15.47 2.76
N ALA A 229 8.11 15.71 1.45
CA ALA A 229 8.76 14.84 0.46
C ALA A 229 10.28 14.88 0.58
N LEU A 230 10.83 16.07 0.80
CA LEU A 230 12.24 16.30 1.06
C LEU A 230 12.71 15.54 2.30
N LEU A 231 12.01 15.66 3.43
CA LEU A 231 12.37 14.96 4.65
C LEU A 231 12.18 13.44 4.52
N ALA A 232 11.08 12.99 3.90
CA ALA A 232 10.79 11.57 3.71
C ALA A 232 11.79 10.89 2.78
N ALA A 233 12.08 11.47 1.60
CA ALA A 233 13.05 10.90 0.66
C ALA A 233 14.46 10.85 1.28
N TRP A 234 14.86 11.90 1.99
CA TRP A 234 16.14 11.94 2.71
C TRP A 234 16.22 10.84 3.78
N THR A 235 15.21 10.72 4.65
CA THR A 235 15.20 9.69 5.71
C THR A 235 15.18 8.27 5.13
N VAL A 236 14.34 8.02 4.11
CA VAL A 236 14.23 6.69 3.48
C VAL A 236 15.52 6.30 2.76
N SER A 237 16.22 7.24 2.12
CA SER A 237 17.49 6.93 1.45
C SER A 237 18.56 6.40 2.41
N GLN A 238 18.53 6.83 3.67
CA GLN A 238 19.55 6.49 4.67
C GLN A 238 19.21 5.25 5.50
N VAL A 239 17.96 5.11 5.90
CA VAL A 239 17.53 4.08 6.86
C VAL A 239 16.69 2.97 6.19
N GLY A 240 16.36 3.14 4.91
CA GLY A 240 15.45 2.26 4.19
C GLY A 240 13.99 2.52 4.53
N LEU A 241 13.14 1.55 4.17
CA LEU A 241 11.69 1.69 4.36
C LEU A 241 11.31 1.29 5.80
N ILE A 242 11.00 2.29 6.63
CA ILE A 242 10.34 2.07 7.91
C ILE A 242 8.87 2.48 7.77
N SER A 243 7.97 1.51 7.97
CA SER A 243 6.53 1.73 7.81
C SER A 243 5.85 2.09 9.14
N PHE A 244 4.69 2.73 9.07
CA PHE A 244 3.76 3.03 10.17
C PHE A 244 4.19 4.04 11.23
N VAL A 245 5.48 4.33 11.41
CA VAL A 245 5.90 5.38 12.37
C VAL A 245 5.20 6.70 12.05
N GLY A 246 5.04 7.03 10.76
CA GLY A 246 4.29 8.20 10.30
C GLY A 246 2.77 8.07 10.48
N LEU A 247 2.21 6.86 10.52
CA LEU A 247 0.79 6.66 10.84
C LEU A 247 0.51 6.76 12.34
N PHE A 248 1.42 6.29 13.22
CA PHE A 248 1.18 6.27 14.66
C PHE A 248 1.19 7.64 15.31
N ALA A 249 2.19 8.45 15.00
CA ALA A 249 2.38 9.75 15.65
C ALA A 249 1.11 10.64 15.56
N PRO A 250 0.47 10.78 14.38
CA PRO A 250 -0.78 11.53 14.27
C PRO A 250 -1.97 10.94 15.04
N GLN A 251 -2.11 9.61 15.07
CA GLN A 251 -3.24 8.97 15.75
C GLN A 251 -3.17 9.21 17.26
N ILE A 252 -1.96 9.22 17.81
CA ILE A 252 -1.73 9.51 19.21
C ILE A 252 -2.00 10.97 19.53
N ILE A 253 -1.59 11.89 18.66
CA ILE A 253 -1.90 13.31 18.84
C ILE A 253 -3.42 13.57 18.86
N ARG A 254 -4.20 12.78 18.13
CA ARG A 254 -5.68 12.88 18.16
C ARG A 254 -6.29 12.49 19.50
N LEU A 255 -5.59 11.73 20.34
CA LEU A 255 -6.01 11.47 21.72
C LEU A 255 -5.91 12.74 22.59
N PHE A 256 -5.20 13.78 22.11
CA PHE A 256 -5.00 15.06 22.78
C PHE A 256 -5.55 16.23 21.94
N PRO A 257 -6.89 16.33 21.75
CA PRO A 257 -7.51 17.28 20.83
C PRO A 257 -7.32 18.77 21.20
N ARG A 258 -6.86 19.07 22.42
CA ARG A 258 -6.61 20.44 22.90
C ARG A 258 -5.18 20.94 22.65
N LEU A 259 -4.32 20.13 22.03
CA LEU A 259 -2.96 20.56 21.73
C LEU A 259 -2.94 21.63 20.64
N SER A 260 -2.14 22.67 20.84
CA SER A 260 -1.82 23.62 19.78
C SER A 260 -1.07 22.91 18.64
N PHE A 261 -1.16 23.43 17.42
CA PHE A 261 -0.52 22.81 16.25
C PHE A 261 0.98 22.58 16.46
N LYS A 262 1.71 23.57 16.98
CA LYS A 262 3.15 23.47 17.29
C LYS A 262 3.45 22.36 18.30
N ARG A 263 2.71 22.31 19.42
CA ARG A 263 2.89 21.27 20.44
C ARG A 263 2.54 19.88 19.92
N GLY A 264 1.50 19.79 19.08
CA GLY A 264 1.15 18.57 18.36
C GLY A 264 2.30 18.06 17.51
N LEU A 265 2.93 18.92 16.70
CA LEU A 265 4.09 18.56 15.88
C LEU A 265 5.24 18.00 16.73
N LEU A 266 5.66 18.75 17.76
CA LEU A 266 6.78 18.35 18.62
C LEU A 266 6.51 17.04 19.37
N LEU A 267 5.29 16.86 19.88
CA LEU A 267 4.90 15.61 20.55
C LEU A 267 4.84 14.42 19.59
N GLY A 268 4.45 14.64 18.33
CA GLY A 268 4.46 13.59 17.31
C GLY A 268 5.85 13.18 16.92
N MET A 269 6.78 14.14 16.80
CA MET A 269 8.19 13.86 16.61
C MET A 269 8.76 13.05 17.78
N ALA A 270 8.51 13.48 19.02
CA ALA A 270 8.98 12.77 20.21
C ALA A 270 8.40 11.34 20.30
N PHE A 271 7.12 11.16 19.96
CA PHE A 271 6.53 9.83 19.92
C PHE A 271 7.11 8.96 18.81
N GLY A 272 7.27 9.49 17.59
CA GLY A 272 7.88 8.76 16.50
C GLY A 272 9.31 8.32 16.83
N ALA A 273 10.10 9.20 17.46
CA ALA A 273 11.44 8.91 17.97
C ALA A 273 11.42 7.79 19.01
N GLY A 274 10.56 7.89 20.04
CA GLY A 274 10.45 6.88 21.09
C GLY A 274 9.97 5.53 20.58
N LEU A 275 9.00 5.51 19.67
CA LEU A 275 8.49 4.28 19.07
C LEU A 275 9.57 3.58 18.23
N LEU A 276 10.26 4.31 17.35
CA LEU A 276 11.28 3.70 16.51
C LEU A 276 12.47 3.21 17.33
N LEU A 277 12.90 3.99 18.34
CA LEU A 277 13.91 3.55 19.28
C LEU A 277 13.48 2.27 20.02
N PHE A 278 12.24 2.18 20.48
CA PHE A 278 11.72 0.95 21.10
C PHE A 278 11.80 -0.26 20.18
N CYS A 279 11.37 -0.11 18.92
CA CYS A 279 11.42 -1.18 17.95
C CYS A 279 12.85 -1.58 17.58
N ASP A 280 13.78 -0.63 17.49
CA ASP A 280 15.20 -0.91 17.26
C ASP A 280 15.86 -1.66 18.42
N GLN A 281 15.54 -1.28 19.66
CA GLN A 281 16.07 -1.96 20.85
C GLN A 281 15.50 -3.37 21.01
N LEU A 282 14.25 -3.59 20.59
CA LEU A 282 13.69 -4.93 20.45
C LEU A 282 14.35 -5.74 19.32
N ALA A 283 14.80 -5.10 18.25
CA ALA A 283 15.53 -5.78 17.17
C ALA A 283 16.87 -6.31 17.67
N LEU A 284 17.62 -5.47 18.39
CA LEU A 284 18.87 -5.87 19.05
C LEU A 284 18.65 -6.96 20.09
N PHE A 285 17.56 -6.87 20.86
CA PHE A 285 17.19 -7.92 21.80
C PHE A 285 16.92 -9.25 21.09
N ALA A 286 16.22 -9.23 19.96
CA ALA A 286 15.94 -10.43 19.18
C ALA A 286 17.23 -11.02 18.54
N GLU A 287 18.14 -10.16 18.09
CA GLU A 287 19.42 -10.55 17.48
C GLU A 287 20.28 -11.38 18.45
N ALA A 288 20.24 -11.06 19.75
CA ALA A 288 20.89 -11.85 20.79
C ALA A 288 20.40 -13.30 20.91
N PHE A 289 19.18 -13.60 20.43
CA PHE A 289 18.64 -14.95 20.32
C PHE A 289 18.81 -15.56 18.92
N ASN A 290 19.72 -15.00 18.10
CA ASN A 290 19.94 -15.36 16.70
C ASN A 290 18.72 -15.09 15.79
N TRP A 291 17.83 -14.18 16.17
CA TRP A 291 16.73 -13.76 15.31
C TRP A 291 17.11 -12.45 14.61
N GLN A 292 17.49 -12.56 13.33
CA GLN A 292 17.83 -11.40 12.49
C GLN A 292 16.56 -10.69 12.00
N ILE A 293 15.97 -9.87 12.88
CA ILE A 293 14.76 -9.10 12.61
C ILE A 293 15.12 -7.62 12.53
N SER A 294 14.78 -6.96 11.44
CA SER A 294 14.99 -5.52 11.29
C SER A 294 14.02 -4.70 12.15
N ALA A 295 14.43 -3.48 12.52
CA ALA A 295 13.58 -2.57 13.26
C ALA A 295 12.27 -2.24 12.51
N GLY A 296 12.32 -2.05 11.19
CA GLY A 296 11.11 -1.79 10.39
C GLY A 296 10.12 -2.96 10.42
N ASN A 297 10.58 -4.20 10.41
CA ASN A 297 9.69 -5.36 10.56
C ASN A 297 9.03 -5.40 11.95
N ILE A 298 9.79 -5.10 13.02
CA ILE A 298 9.24 -5.00 14.37
C ILE A 298 8.22 -3.87 14.49
N THR A 299 8.47 -2.70 13.88
CA THR A 299 7.50 -1.59 13.89
C THR A 299 6.16 -1.99 13.28
N ALA A 300 6.16 -2.80 12.23
CA ALA A 300 4.94 -3.32 11.63
C ALA A 300 4.30 -4.40 12.51
N ILE A 301 5.06 -5.42 12.96
CA ILE A 301 4.56 -6.55 13.74
C ILE A 301 3.91 -6.09 15.05
N ILE A 302 4.55 -5.17 15.77
CA ILE A 302 4.07 -4.68 17.08
C ILE A 302 3.13 -3.49 16.91
N GLY A 303 3.47 -2.57 16.03
CA GLY A 303 2.71 -1.35 15.83
C GLY A 303 1.29 -1.65 15.34
N ILE A 304 1.12 -2.57 14.40
CA ILE A 304 -0.18 -2.80 13.75
C ILE A 304 -1.27 -3.27 14.74
N PRO A 305 -1.04 -4.29 15.59
CA PRO A 305 -1.97 -4.63 16.67
C PRO A 305 -2.28 -3.44 17.59
N LEU A 306 -1.26 -2.67 17.97
CA LEU A 306 -1.45 -1.46 18.79
C LEU A 306 -2.35 -0.44 18.06
N MET A 307 -2.16 -0.27 16.76
CA MET A 307 -2.96 0.60 15.92
C MET A 307 -4.42 0.18 15.93
N LEU A 308 -4.68 -1.12 15.70
CA LEU A 308 -6.04 -1.68 15.69
C LEU A 308 -6.77 -1.38 17.01
N LEU A 309 -6.08 -1.51 18.15
CA LEU A 309 -6.62 -1.16 19.46
C LEU A 309 -6.90 0.34 19.63
N ILE A 310 -6.03 1.21 19.11
CA ILE A 310 -6.21 2.67 19.17
C ILE A 310 -7.37 3.13 18.28
N ILE A 311 -7.49 2.57 17.06
CA ILE A 311 -8.53 2.90 16.08
C ILE A 311 -9.93 2.63 16.62
N VAL A 312 -10.11 1.54 17.38
CA VAL A 312 -11.41 1.23 18.02
C VAL A 312 -11.86 2.41 18.88
N LYS A 313 -10.93 3.06 19.59
CA LYS A 313 -11.20 4.18 20.50
C LYS A 313 -11.17 5.54 19.82
N ALA A 314 -10.53 5.66 18.66
CA ALA A 314 -10.42 6.91 17.92
C ALA A 314 -11.76 7.32 17.28
N ARG A 315 -12.04 8.63 17.32
CA ARG A 315 -13.14 9.25 16.58
C ARG A 315 -12.56 9.92 15.34
N PHE A 316 -12.89 9.42 14.15
CA PHE A 316 -12.57 10.12 12.90
C PHE A 316 -13.63 11.20 12.65
N PRO A 317 -13.23 12.46 12.42
CA PRO A 317 -14.14 13.47 11.91
C PRO A 317 -14.75 12.96 10.59
N HIS A 318 -16.05 13.16 10.41
CA HIS A 318 -16.65 12.96 9.10
C HIS A 318 -16.02 14.00 8.17
N PRO A 319 -15.40 13.60 7.05
CA PRO A 319 -15.04 14.59 6.04
C PRO A 319 -16.33 15.34 5.68
N PRO A 320 -16.31 16.68 5.58
CA PRO A 320 -17.46 17.43 5.10
C PRO A 320 -17.93 16.80 3.80
N ALA A 321 -19.25 16.70 3.61
CA ALA A 321 -19.83 16.21 2.38
C ALA A 321 -19.18 16.97 1.22
N LEU A 322 -18.40 16.26 0.40
CA LEU A 322 -17.76 16.85 -0.78
C LEU A 322 -18.89 17.54 -1.56
N GLY A 323 -18.75 18.85 -1.80
CA GLY A 323 -19.76 19.64 -2.47
C GLY A 323 -20.25 18.92 -3.72
N SER A 324 -21.58 18.76 -3.82
CA SER A 324 -22.21 18.09 -4.94
C SER A 324 -22.05 18.95 -6.18
N THR A 325 -20.94 18.78 -6.91
CA THR A 325 -20.94 19.17 -8.31
C THR A 325 -21.94 18.27 -9.01
N ALA A 326 -22.95 18.86 -9.65
CA ALA A 326 -23.96 18.13 -10.40
C ALA A 326 -23.28 17.45 -11.60
N VAL A 327 -22.80 16.22 -11.41
CA VAL A 327 -22.20 15.47 -12.50
C VAL A 327 -23.31 14.90 -13.37
N LYS A 328 -23.30 15.24 -14.67
CA LYS A 328 -24.17 14.59 -15.66
C LYS A 328 -23.93 13.08 -15.62
N VAL A 329 -24.96 12.33 -15.20
CA VAL A 329 -24.91 10.87 -15.16
C VAL A 329 -25.13 10.34 -16.57
N ILE A 330 -24.10 9.74 -17.16
CA ILE A 330 -24.19 9.11 -18.48
C ILE A 330 -24.77 7.71 -18.29
N ILE A 331 -25.88 7.43 -18.98
CA ILE A 331 -26.46 6.09 -19.09
C ILE A 331 -25.92 5.48 -20.37
N LEU A 332 -25.19 4.37 -20.27
CA LEU A 332 -24.61 3.73 -21.43
C LEU A 332 -25.72 3.08 -22.30
N PRO A 333 -25.84 3.43 -23.59
CA PRO A 333 -26.82 2.80 -24.48
C PRO A 333 -26.50 1.31 -24.67
N LYS A 334 -27.52 0.50 -25.02
CA LYS A 334 -27.37 -0.94 -25.24
C LYS A 334 -26.30 -1.26 -26.31
N THR A 335 -26.22 -0.44 -27.36
CA THR A 335 -25.22 -0.56 -28.43
C THR A 335 -23.78 -0.44 -27.94
N ALA A 336 -23.50 0.50 -27.04
CA ALA A 336 -22.17 0.66 -26.45
C ALA A 336 -21.77 -0.54 -25.56
N LYS A 337 -22.72 -1.16 -24.87
CA LYS A 337 -22.46 -2.40 -24.11
C LYS A 337 -22.13 -3.57 -25.03
N VAL A 338 -22.88 -3.72 -26.12
CA VAL A 338 -22.62 -4.75 -27.14
C VAL A 338 -21.25 -4.52 -27.79
N PHE A 339 -20.93 -3.28 -28.14
CA PHE A 339 -19.61 -2.93 -28.67
C PHE A 339 -18.48 -3.29 -27.69
N LEU A 340 -18.60 -2.90 -26.41
CA LEU A 340 -17.60 -3.23 -25.39
C LEU A 340 -17.43 -4.76 -25.23
N LEU A 341 -18.54 -5.52 -25.27
CA LEU A 341 -18.51 -6.98 -25.22
C LEU A 341 -17.84 -7.58 -26.46
N LEU A 342 -18.17 -7.08 -27.65
CA LEU A 342 -17.53 -7.50 -28.91
C LEU A 342 -16.03 -7.17 -28.91
N THR A 343 -15.62 -6.02 -28.35
CA THR A 343 -14.19 -5.71 -28.20
C THR A 343 -13.49 -6.70 -27.26
N LEU A 344 -14.13 -7.08 -26.15
CA LEU A 344 -13.58 -8.11 -25.25
C LEU A 344 -13.44 -9.46 -25.96
N LEU A 345 -14.46 -9.89 -26.69
CA LEU A 345 -14.44 -11.16 -27.42
C LEU A 345 -13.39 -11.14 -28.54
N GLY A 346 -13.30 -10.05 -29.31
CA GLY A 346 -12.31 -9.87 -30.37
C GLY A 346 -10.88 -9.85 -29.85
N VAL A 347 -10.60 -9.10 -28.78
CA VAL A 347 -9.26 -9.07 -28.15
C VAL A 347 -8.92 -10.42 -27.52
N SER A 348 -9.90 -11.14 -26.95
CA SER A 348 -9.69 -12.50 -26.43
C SER A 348 -9.32 -13.46 -27.55
N PHE A 349 -10.04 -13.41 -28.67
CA PHE A 349 -9.74 -14.23 -29.84
C PHE A 349 -8.34 -13.95 -30.40
N LEU A 350 -7.95 -12.67 -30.49
CA LEU A 350 -6.60 -12.29 -30.90
C LEU A 350 -5.55 -12.79 -29.90
N ALA A 351 -5.78 -12.65 -28.59
CA ALA A 351 -4.85 -13.11 -27.56
C ALA A 351 -4.66 -14.64 -27.51
N PHE A 352 -5.67 -15.40 -27.98
CA PHE A 352 -5.59 -16.85 -28.14
C PHE A 352 -4.77 -17.27 -29.37
N THR A 353 -4.87 -16.52 -30.45
CA THR A 353 -4.42 -16.96 -31.78
C THR A 353 -3.13 -16.30 -32.26
N LEU A 354 -2.81 -15.09 -31.82
CA LEU A 354 -1.57 -14.39 -32.21
C LEU A 354 -0.35 -14.97 -31.50
N THR A 355 0.67 -15.25 -32.29
CA THR A 355 1.94 -15.81 -31.85
C THR A 355 3.10 -15.05 -32.48
N HIS A 356 4.18 -14.86 -31.72
CA HIS A 356 5.43 -14.30 -32.26
C HIS A 356 6.40 -15.46 -32.48
N ALA A 357 6.73 -15.73 -33.75
CA ALA A 357 7.72 -16.73 -34.16
C ALA A 357 9.00 -16.06 -34.66
N SER A 358 10.05 -16.84 -34.90
CA SER A 358 11.35 -16.36 -35.41
C SER A 358 11.26 -15.59 -36.73
N HIS A 359 10.21 -15.82 -37.54
CA HIS A 359 9.97 -15.18 -38.83
C HIS A 359 8.84 -14.14 -38.83
N GLY A 360 8.32 -13.76 -37.66
CA GLY A 360 7.28 -12.73 -37.51
C GLY A 360 6.02 -13.21 -36.79
N TRP A 361 4.94 -12.44 -36.95
CA TRP A 361 3.64 -12.74 -36.33
C TRP A 361 2.88 -13.82 -37.11
N LEU A 362 2.50 -14.89 -36.43
CA LEU A 362 1.70 -15.98 -36.99
C LEU A 362 0.41 -16.14 -36.21
N ILE A 363 -0.71 -16.27 -36.91
CA ILE A 363 -1.98 -16.70 -36.34
C ILE A 363 -1.96 -18.22 -36.35
N SER A 364 -1.78 -18.84 -35.18
CA SER A 364 -1.71 -20.29 -35.06
C SER A 364 -2.74 -20.79 -34.05
N LEU A 365 -3.58 -21.72 -34.51
CA LEU A 365 -4.46 -22.54 -33.68
C LEU A 365 -3.76 -23.83 -33.21
N GLY A 366 -2.49 -24.01 -33.57
CA GLY A 366 -1.64 -25.13 -33.16
C GLY A 366 -0.83 -24.83 -31.89
N ASP A 367 0.03 -25.78 -31.52
CA ASP A 367 0.90 -25.70 -30.35
C ASP A 367 1.69 -24.37 -30.30
N PRO A 368 1.74 -23.64 -29.16
CA PRO A 368 1.20 -23.94 -27.83
C PRO A 368 -0.19 -23.35 -27.54
N TYR A 369 -1.23 -23.69 -28.32
CA TYR A 369 -2.63 -23.30 -28.02
C TYR A 369 -3.10 -23.77 -26.63
N ASP A 370 -2.74 -25.00 -26.24
CA ASP A 370 -3.19 -25.64 -24.99
C ASP A 370 -2.72 -24.91 -23.72
N LEU A 371 -1.62 -24.17 -23.80
CA LEU A 371 -1.09 -23.37 -22.70
C LEU A 371 -1.62 -21.91 -22.71
N ARG A 372 -2.24 -21.46 -23.81
CA ARG A 372 -2.62 -20.04 -24.00
C ARG A 372 -4.06 -19.74 -23.59
N TRP A 373 -5.00 -20.56 -24.03
CA TRP A 373 -6.41 -20.33 -23.73
C TRP A 373 -6.69 -20.36 -22.22
N PRO A 374 -6.09 -21.26 -21.39
CA PRO A 374 -6.34 -21.26 -19.96
C PRO A 374 -5.81 -19.98 -19.30
N ARG A 375 -4.64 -19.50 -19.72
CA ARG A 375 -4.03 -18.27 -19.18
C ARG A 375 -4.87 -17.04 -19.48
N SER A 376 -5.30 -16.91 -20.74
CA SER A 376 -6.10 -15.76 -21.20
C SER A 376 -7.50 -15.77 -20.57
N LEU A 377 -8.16 -16.91 -20.45
CA LEU A 377 -9.45 -17.01 -19.74
C LEU A 377 -9.32 -16.77 -18.24
N MET A 378 -8.25 -17.28 -17.61
CA MET A 378 -7.97 -17.00 -16.20
C MET A 378 -7.74 -15.51 -15.98
N ALA A 379 -7.00 -14.83 -16.86
CA ALA A 379 -6.78 -13.39 -16.82
C ALA A 379 -8.10 -12.60 -16.91
N VAL A 380 -8.98 -12.99 -17.85
CA VAL A 380 -10.33 -12.39 -18.00
C VAL A 380 -11.18 -12.61 -16.75
N GLY A 381 -11.26 -13.85 -16.26
CA GLY A 381 -12.06 -14.21 -15.08
C GLY A 381 -11.59 -13.50 -13.81
N CYS A 382 -10.29 -13.57 -13.50
CA CYS A 382 -9.70 -12.89 -12.35
C CYS A 382 -9.79 -11.37 -12.46
N GLY A 383 -9.51 -10.79 -13.64
CA GLY A 383 -9.66 -9.35 -13.88
C GLY A 383 -11.08 -8.85 -13.66
N GLY A 384 -12.08 -9.64 -14.10
CA GLY A 384 -13.50 -9.36 -13.85
C GLY A 384 -13.89 -9.47 -12.37
N LEU A 385 -13.45 -10.53 -11.68
CA LEU A 385 -13.73 -10.73 -10.25
C LEU A 385 -13.15 -9.62 -9.36
N LEU A 386 -11.93 -9.17 -9.66
CA LEU A 386 -11.30 -8.07 -8.94
C LEU A 386 -11.96 -6.73 -9.23
N ALA A 387 -12.33 -6.48 -10.48
CA ALA A 387 -13.06 -5.27 -10.85
C ALA A 387 -14.45 -5.22 -10.20
N SER A 388 -15.17 -6.34 -10.11
CA SER A 388 -16.47 -6.41 -9.43
C SER A 388 -16.33 -6.15 -7.94
N ALA A 389 -15.37 -6.78 -7.27
CA ALA A 389 -15.02 -6.51 -5.88
C ALA A 389 -14.68 -5.02 -5.67
N GLY A 390 -13.90 -4.43 -6.57
CA GLY A 390 -13.51 -3.02 -6.59
C GLY A 390 -14.70 -2.06 -6.64
N VAL A 391 -15.65 -2.24 -7.57
CA VAL A 391 -16.84 -1.38 -7.67
C VAL A 391 -17.68 -1.45 -6.39
N ILE A 392 -17.86 -2.66 -5.85
CA ILE A 392 -18.64 -2.88 -4.63
C ILE A 392 -17.98 -2.17 -3.46
N LEU A 393 -16.67 -2.36 -3.30
CA LEU A 393 -15.92 -1.78 -2.19
C LEU A 393 -15.87 -0.25 -2.25
N GLN A 394 -15.64 0.34 -3.42
CA GLN A 394 -15.60 1.80 -3.58
C GLN A 394 -16.95 2.47 -3.27
N ARG A 395 -18.07 1.78 -3.55
CA ARG A 395 -19.42 2.25 -3.20
C ARG A 395 -19.77 2.03 -1.74
N LEU A 396 -19.46 0.85 -1.21
CA LEU A 396 -19.63 0.54 0.21
C LEU A 396 -18.88 1.57 1.07
N THR A 397 -17.67 1.93 0.64
CA THR A 397 -16.81 2.82 1.41
C THR A 397 -16.95 4.30 1.09
N SER A 398 -17.72 4.66 0.06
CA SER A 398 -17.75 6.02 -0.51
C SER A 398 -16.35 6.60 -0.77
N ASN A 399 -15.36 5.72 -0.99
CA ASN A 399 -13.98 6.11 -1.17
C ASN A 399 -13.51 5.65 -2.55
N PRO A 400 -13.16 6.58 -3.46
CA PRO A 400 -12.66 6.22 -4.78
C PRO A 400 -11.39 5.37 -4.75
N LEU A 401 -10.63 5.43 -3.66
CA LEU A 401 -9.35 4.76 -3.46
C LEU A 401 -9.49 3.34 -2.90
N ALA A 402 -10.69 2.95 -2.48
CA ALA A 402 -10.85 1.62 -1.92
C ALA A 402 -10.57 0.58 -3.00
N SER A 403 -9.63 -0.31 -2.72
CA SER A 403 -9.34 -1.47 -3.54
C SER A 403 -9.43 -2.72 -2.67
N PRO A 404 -9.74 -3.88 -3.26
CA PRO A 404 -9.81 -5.11 -2.48
C PRO A 404 -8.46 -5.52 -1.88
N GLU A 405 -7.35 -5.11 -2.50
CA GLU A 405 -5.99 -5.28 -1.96
C GLU A 405 -5.83 -4.56 -0.60
N VAL A 406 -6.45 -3.38 -0.46
CA VAL A 406 -6.43 -2.60 0.77
C VAL A 406 -7.28 -3.26 1.87
N LEU A 407 -8.13 -4.24 1.56
CA LEU A 407 -8.87 -4.96 2.60
C LEU A 407 -7.97 -5.88 3.44
N GLY A 408 -6.75 -6.21 3.00
CA GLY A 408 -5.83 -7.08 3.75
C GLY A 408 -6.13 -8.58 3.65
N ILE A 409 -7.15 -8.97 2.89
CA ILE A 409 -7.51 -10.38 2.63
C ILE A 409 -6.44 -11.04 1.77
N ASN A 410 -6.07 -10.37 0.67
CA ASN A 410 -5.03 -10.85 -0.26
C ASN A 410 -3.71 -11.07 0.49
N SER A 411 -3.35 -10.13 1.35
CA SER A 411 -2.12 -10.21 2.14
C SER A 411 -2.20 -11.30 3.21
N GLY A 412 -3.37 -11.53 3.83
CA GLY A 412 -3.57 -12.65 4.75
C GLY A 412 -3.40 -14.02 4.08
N ALA A 413 -3.92 -14.17 2.85
CA ALA A 413 -3.68 -15.36 2.03
C ALA A 413 -2.18 -15.54 1.73
N ALA A 414 -1.52 -14.46 1.31
CA ALA A 414 -0.10 -14.48 0.98
C ALA A 414 0.78 -14.82 2.19
N CYS A 415 0.50 -14.23 3.35
CA CYS A 415 1.21 -14.52 4.58
C CYS A 415 1.07 -15.98 4.98
N ALA A 416 -0.12 -16.57 4.87
CA ALA A 416 -0.34 -17.97 5.20
C ALA A 416 0.43 -18.92 4.28
N VAL A 417 0.47 -18.63 2.97
CA VAL A 417 1.29 -19.38 2.00
C VAL A 417 2.77 -19.27 2.32
N VAL A 418 3.27 -18.07 2.61
CA VAL A 418 4.68 -17.88 2.95
C VAL A 418 5.03 -18.60 4.25
N LEU A 419 4.19 -18.50 5.29
CA LEU A 419 4.36 -19.25 6.54
C LEU A 419 4.40 -20.76 6.32
N LEU A 420 3.53 -21.29 5.46
CA LEU A 420 3.56 -22.71 5.10
C LEU A 420 4.87 -23.10 4.42
N LEU A 421 5.36 -22.29 3.49
CA LEU A 421 6.63 -22.56 2.80
C LEU A 421 7.84 -22.41 3.72
N VAL A 422 7.75 -21.61 4.78
CA VAL A 422 8.76 -21.57 5.85
C VAL A 422 8.79 -22.88 6.62
N LEU A 423 7.62 -23.37 7.04
CA LEU A 423 7.50 -24.57 7.88
C LEU A 423 7.70 -25.86 7.09
N MET A 424 7.28 -25.87 5.83
CA MET A 424 7.31 -27.02 4.93
C MET A 424 7.76 -26.55 3.52
N PRO A 425 9.07 -26.42 3.27
CA PRO A 425 9.61 -25.94 2.00
C PRO A 425 9.18 -26.77 0.77
N SER A 426 8.84 -28.04 0.98
CA SER A 426 8.38 -28.98 -0.06
C SER A 426 6.84 -29.13 -0.11
N ALA A 427 6.08 -28.15 0.40
CA ALA A 427 4.63 -28.20 0.37
C ALA A 427 4.09 -28.29 -1.07
N SER A 428 3.15 -29.20 -1.30
CA SER A 428 2.54 -29.40 -2.62
C SER A 428 1.60 -28.24 -2.98
N ALA A 429 1.42 -27.99 -4.28
CA ALA A 429 0.50 -26.97 -4.78
C ALA A 429 -0.95 -27.16 -4.29
N LEU A 430 -1.35 -28.40 -3.99
CA LEU A 430 -2.65 -28.74 -3.42
C LEU A 430 -2.85 -28.22 -1.99
N LEU A 431 -1.79 -28.12 -1.19
CA LEU A 431 -1.84 -27.57 0.17
C LEU A 431 -1.78 -26.04 0.20
N LEU A 432 -1.19 -25.40 -0.82
CA LEU A 432 -1.10 -23.94 -0.90
C LEU A 432 -2.49 -23.29 -0.95
N PHE A 433 -3.42 -23.85 -1.73
CA PHE A 433 -4.79 -23.33 -1.88
C PHE A 433 -5.60 -23.28 -0.58
N PRO A 434 -5.78 -24.39 0.16
CA PRO A 434 -6.56 -24.37 1.41
C PRO A 434 -5.88 -23.51 2.48
N VAL A 435 -4.56 -23.46 2.54
CA VAL A 435 -3.84 -22.60 3.50
C VAL A 435 -3.98 -21.11 3.15
N ALA A 436 -3.89 -20.75 1.86
CA ALA A 436 -4.18 -19.41 1.40
C ALA A 436 -5.63 -19.00 1.73
N ALA A 437 -6.60 -19.91 1.54
CA ALA A 437 -8.00 -19.68 1.88
C ALA A 437 -8.20 -19.49 3.39
N LEU A 438 -7.53 -20.30 4.23
CA LEU A 438 -7.53 -20.12 5.68
C LEU A 438 -6.97 -18.76 6.09
N GLY A 439 -5.83 -18.34 5.52
CA GLY A 439 -5.25 -17.02 5.76
C GLY A 439 -6.19 -15.87 5.37
N ALA A 440 -6.85 -15.98 4.22
CA ALA A 440 -7.88 -15.04 3.78
C ALA A 440 -9.08 -14.98 4.75
N MET A 441 -9.55 -16.14 5.24
CA MET A 441 -10.66 -16.23 6.19
C MET A 441 -10.31 -15.66 7.56
N ILE A 442 -9.08 -15.87 8.05
CA ILE A 442 -8.60 -15.27 9.30
C ILE A 442 -8.58 -13.74 9.15
N SER A 443 -8.01 -13.23 8.06
CA SER A 443 -7.99 -11.78 7.79
C SER A 443 -9.40 -11.20 7.69
N LEU A 444 -10.30 -11.87 6.98
CA LEU A 444 -11.71 -11.50 6.89
C LEU A 444 -12.39 -11.49 8.27
N GLY A 445 -12.15 -12.50 9.10
CA GLY A 445 -12.66 -12.59 10.47
C GLY A 445 -12.23 -11.39 11.31
N ILE A 446 -10.94 -11.02 11.26
CA ILE A 446 -10.42 -9.83 11.95
C ILE A 446 -11.13 -8.57 11.43
N ILE A 447 -11.24 -8.38 10.11
CA ILE A 447 -11.92 -7.22 9.53
C ILE A 447 -13.36 -7.14 10.03
N ILE A 448 -14.10 -8.26 10.03
CA ILE A 448 -15.48 -8.32 10.49
C ILE A 448 -15.59 -7.98 11.98
N LEU A 449 -14.71 -8.54 12.83
CA LEU A 449 -14.68 -8.24 14.27
C LEU A 449 -14.51 -6.74 14.54
N PHE A 450 -13.63 -6.07 13.79
CA PHE A 450 -13.41 -4.63 13.92
C PHE A 450 -14.48 -3.79 13.18
N ALA A 451 -15.10 -4.33 12.11
CA ALA A 451 -16.12 -3.63 11.32
C ALA A 451 -17.51 -3.62 11.98
N ILE A 452 -17.89 -4.69 12.68
CA ILE A 452 -19.22 -4.81 13.34
C ILE A 452 -19.41 -3.74 14.42
N ASN A 453 -18.36 -3.47 15.20
CA ASN A 453 -18.37 -2.46 16.26
C ASN A 453 -18.13 -1.03 15.73
N ALA A 454 -17.72 -0.90 14.46
CA ALA A 454 -17.39 0.37 13.81
C ALA A 454 -18.54 0.89 12.94
N SER A 455 -19.81 0.64 13.31
CA SER A 455 -20.99 1.01 12.51
C SER A 455 -21.08 2.48 12.11
N ASP A 456 -20.28 3.36 12.73
CA ASP A 456 -20.19 4.78 12.43
C ASP A 456 -19.07 5.20 11.46
N GLN A 457 -18.05 4.39 11.15
CA GLN A 457 -16.82 4.94 10.53
C GLN A 457 -16.22 4.04 9.45
N THR A 458 -16.70 4.20 8.23
CA THR A 458 -16.17 3.59 7.00
C THR A 458 -14.63 3.71 6.80
N PRO A 459 -13.95 4.81 7.18
CA PRO A 459 -12.49 4.87 7.15
C PRO A 459 -11.79 3.83 8.04
N LYS A 460 -12.45 3.33 9.10
CA LYS A 460 -11.89 2.30 9.99
C LYS A 460 -11.69 0.97 9.28
N ILE A 461 -12.62 0.56 8.42
CA ILE A 461 -12.53 -0.71 7.68
C ILE A 461 -11.29 -0.71 6.79
N LEU A 462 -11.06 0.38 6.06
CA LEU A 462 -9.87 0.54 5.22
C LEU A 462 -8.59 0.61 6.08
N LEU A 463 -8.61 1.29 7.23
CA LEU A 463 -7.45 1.35 8.12
C LEU A 463 -7.08 -0.05 8.65
N VAL A 464 -8.07 -0.82 9.10
CA VAL A 464 -7.88 -2.21 9.56
C VAL A 464 -7.30 -3.06 8.44
N GLY A 465 -7.84 -2.95 7.23
CA GLY A 465 -7.34 -3.67 6.06
C GLY A 465 -5.91 -3.29 5.68
N THR A 466 -5.57 -1.99 5.61
CA THR A 466 -4.18 -1.53 5.37
C THR A 466 -3.21 -2.02 6.44
N ALA A 467 -3.68 -2.09 7.69
CA ALA A 467 -2.91 -2.59 8.81
C ALA A 467 -2.60 -4.07 8.62
N LEU A 468 -3.62 -4.91 8.45
CA LEU A 468 -3.45 -6.35 8.20
C LEU A 468 -2.60 -6.62 6.96
N GLY A 469 -2.81 -5.83 5.91
CA GLY A 469 -2.06 -5.91 4.67
C GLY A 469 -0.56 -5.73 4.88
N SER A 470 -0.19 -4.72 5.65
CA SER A 470 1.21 -4.41 5.86
C SER A 470 1.85 -5.27 6.96
N PHE A 471 1.07 -5.77 7.91
CA PHE A 471 1.55 -6.79 8.86
C PHE A 471 1.98 -8.04 8.11
N SER A 472 1.14 -8.49 7.19
CA SER A 472 1.43 -9.59 6.29
C SER A 472 2.66 -9.30 5.44
N LEU A 473 2.78 -8.09 4.87
CA LEU A 473 3.94 -7.70 4.07
C LEU A 473 5.24 -7.67 4.88
N ALA A 474 5.21 -7.22 6.14
CA ALA A 474 6.37 -7.24 7.03
C ALA A 474 6.85 -8.67 7.32
N LEU A 475 5.92 -9.62 7.51
CA LEU A 475 6.27 -11.04 7.67
C LEU A 475 6.83 -11.64 6.37
N ILE A 476 6.26 -11.29 5.22
CA ILE A 476 6.74 -11.74 3.90
C ILE A 476 8.15 -11.20 3.63
N THR A 477 8.39 -9.91 3.88
CA THR A 477 9.71 -9.28 3.68
C THR A 477 10.76 -9.80 4.65
N LEU A 478 10.39 -10.10 5.90
CA LEU A 478 11.25 -10.81 6.85
C LEU A 478 11.73 -12.14 6.28
N PHE A 479 10.81 -12.94 5.71
CA PHE A 479 11.15 -14.23 5.12
C PHE A 479 11.99 -14.10 3.84
N LEU A 480 11.68 -13.12 2.98
CA LEU A 480 12.48 -12.89 1.77
C LEU A 480 13.89 -12.38 2.12
N ALA A 481 14.05 -11.64 3.21
CA ALA A 481 15.34 -11.18 3.69
C ALA A 481 16.23 -12.33 4.22
N SER A 482 15.64 -13.39 4.78
CA SER A 482 16.41 -14.52 5.32
C SER A 482 17.06 -15.42 4.26
N GLY A 483 16.79 -15.19 2.96
CA GLY A 483 17.39 -15.98 1.87
C GLY A 483 16.79 -17.38 1.72
N ALA A 484 15.56 -17.56 2.18
CA ALA A 484 14.92 -18.87 2.20
C ALA A 484 14.74 -19.51 0.81
N PRO A 485 14.76 -20.86 0.72
CA PRO A 485 14.50 -21.58 -0.53
C PRO A 485 13.11 -21.22 -1.07
N ASN A 486 12.98 -21.19 -2.41
CA ASN A 486 11.74 -20.85 -3.15
C ASN A 486 11.31 -19.37 -3.12
N SER A 487 12.20 -18.44 -2.76
CA SER A 487 11.93 -17.00 -2.84
C SER A 487 11.45 -16.55 -4.23
N SER A 488 12.00 -17.11 -5.31
CA SER A 488 11.60 -16.83 -6.70
C SER A 488 10.16 -17.23 -7.00
N VAL A 489 9.70 -18.38 -6.48
CA VAL A 489 8.31 -18.86 -6.61
C VAL A 489 7.36 -17.92 -5.87
N ILE A 490 7.75 -17.49 -4.67
CA ILE A 490 6.96 -16.55 -3.86
C ILE A 490 6.88 -15.19 -4.54
N ILE A 491 8.00 -14.63 -5.01
CA ILE A 491 8.03 -13.35 -5.73
C ILE A 491 7.16 -13.41 -6.99
N SER A 492 7.28 -14.51 -7.77
CA SER A 492 6.45 -14.73 -8.96
C SER A 492 4.96 -14.83 -8.63
N TRP A 493 4.58 -15.54 -7.57
CA TRP A 493 3.18 -15.62 -7.16
C TRP A 493 2.64 -14.30 -6.59
N LEU A 494 3.43 -13.62 -5.73
CA LEU A 494 3.10 -12.30 -5.19
C LEU A 494 2.88 -11.28 -6.30
N SER A 495 3.61 -11.39 -7.43
CA SER A 495 3.51 -10.47 -8.57
C SER A 495 2.25 -10.64 -9.45
N GLY A 496 1.38 -11.62 -9.16
CA GLY A 496 0.15 -11.84 -9.92
C GLY A 496 0.38 -12.53 -11.27
N SER A 497 1.02 -13.70 -11.26
CA SER A 497 1.42 -14.42 -12.47
C SER A 497 0.32 -15.35 -13.02
N THR A 498 0.09 -15.29 -14.33
CA THR A 498 -0.78 -16.22 -15.06
C THR A 498 -0.09 -17.54 -15.42
N TRP A 499 1.20 -17.70 -15.10
CA TRP A 499 2.00 -18.82 -15.61
C TRP A 499 1.51 -20.19 -15.12
N GLY A 500 0.99 -20.26 -13.90
CA GLY A 500 0.44 -21.49 -13.32
C GLY A 500 -1.02 -21.80 -13.69
N ALA A 501 -1.53 -21.27 -14.82
CA ALA A 501 -2.90 -21.49 -15.24
C ALA A 501 -3.10 -22.91 -15.76
N THR A 502 -4.05 -23.62 -15.17
CA THR A 502 -4.55 -24.90 -15.69
C THR A 502 -5.95 -24.69 -16.28
N PRO A 503 -6.42 -25.57 -17.19
CA PRO A 503 -7.80 -25.53 -17.70
C PRO A 503 -8.84 -25.44 -16.58
N GLN A 504 -8.63 -26.16 -15.47
CA GLN A 504 -9.50 -26.16 -14.29
C GLN A 504 -9.54 -24.78 -13.61
N LYS A 505 -8.38 -24.14 -13.38
CA LYS A 505 -8.32 -22.79 -12.79
C LYS A 505 -8.95 -21.75 -13.70
N ALA A 506 -8.77 -21.87 -15.01
CA ALA A 506 -9.34 -20.97 -16.01
C ALA A 506 -10.88 -21.06 -16.03
N LEU A 507 -11.42 -22.27 -16.07
CA LEU A 507 -12.86 -22.50 -15.99
C LEU A 507 -13.43 -22.02 -14.65
N ALA A 508 -12.76 -22.29 -13.53
CA ALA A 508 -13.16 -21.78 -12.23
C ALA A 508 -13.23 -20.24 -12.18
N ALA A 509 -12.27 -19.55 -12.82
CA ALA A 509 -12.27 -18.09 -12.91
C ALA A 509 -13.48 -17.55 -13.69
N ILE A 510 -13.78 -18.14 -14.85
CA ILE A 510 -14.89 -17.70 -15.71
C ILE A 510 -16.25 -18.05 -15.11
N VAL A 511 -16.42 -19.26 -14.57
CA VAL A 511 -17.65 -19.67 -13.87
C VAL A 511 -17.86 -18.79 -12.64
N GLY A 512 -16.81 -18.56 -11.85
CA GLY A 512 -16.84 -17.64 -10.72
C GLY A 512 -17.27 -16.23 -11.13
N LEU A 513 -16.73 -15.69 -12.22
CA LEU A 513 -17.16 -14.40 -12.76
C LEU A 513 -18.63 -14.42 -13.20
N GLY A 514 -19.04 -15.43 -13.96
CA GLY A 514 -20.42 -15.61 -14.45
C GLY A 514 -21.45 -15.69 -13.33
N VAL A 515 -21.13 -16.37 -12.23
CA VAL A 515 -21.98 -16.45 -11.02
C VAL A 515 -21.92 -15.16 -10.21
N SER A 516 -20.76 -14.50 -10.14
CA SER A 516 -20.60 -13.30 -9.32
C SER A 516 -21.42 -12.10 -9.80
N LEU A 517 -21.60 -11.97 -11.12
CA LEU A 517 -22.32 -10.85 -11.74
C LEU A 517 -23.80 -10.79 -11.32
N PRO A 518 -24.63 -11.83 -11.51
CA PRO A 518 -26.03 -11.80 -11.12
C PRO A 518 -26.19 -11.60 -9.61
N ILE A 519 -25.36 -12.25 -8.78
CA ILE A 519 -25.40 -12.07 -7.32
C ILE A 519 -25.07 -10.62 -6.95
N SER A 520 -24.04 -10.03 -7.56
CA SER A 520 -23.67 -8.63 -7.30
C SER A 520 -24.78 -7.66 -7.66
N LEU A 521 -25.57 -7.95 -8.71
CA LEU A 521 -26.71 -7.12 -9.11
C LEU A 521 -27.87 -7.16 -8.11
N LEU A 522 -28.01 -8.22 -7.29
CA LEU A 522 -29.00 -8.27 -6.20
C LEU A 522 -28.76 -7.15 -5.17
N PHE A 523 -27.51 -6.72 -5.00
CA PHE A 523 -27.15 -5.66 -4.06
C PHE A 523 -27.30 -4.24 -4.62
N THR A 524 -27.91 -4.08 -5.81
CA THR A 524 -28.04 -2.78 -6.47
C THR A 524 -28.67 -1.73 -5.55
N ARG A 525 -29.77 -2.05 -4.87
CA ARG A 525 -30.45 -1.12 -3.96
C ARG A 525 -29.52 -0.65 -2.84
N TRP A 526 -28.77 -1.56 -2.22
CA TRP A 526 -27.88 -1.25 -1.11
C TRP A 526 -26.73 -0.35 -1.57
N LEU A 527 -26.11 -0.70 -2.70
CA LEU A 527 -24.97 0.03 -3.28
C LEU A 527 -25.37 1.34 -3.97
N THR A 528 -26.67 1.60 -4.16
CA THR A 528 -27.20 2.91 -4.53
C THR A 528 -27.48 3.81 -3.33
N LEU A 529 -27.87 3.24 -2.18
CA LEU A 529 -28.25 4.00 -0.99
C LEU A 529 -27.05 4.34 -0.09
N LEU A 530 -26.10 3.42 0.07
CA LEU A 530 -24.94 3.60 0.97
C LEU A 530 -24.10 4.86 0.64
N PRO A 531 -23.83 5.21 -0.63
CA PRO A 531 -23.09 6.42 -0.96
C PRO A 531 -23.80 7.73 -0.59
N LEU A 532 -25.14 7.72 -0.43
CA LEU A 532 -25.94 8.90 -0.09
C LEU A 532 -25.85 9.25 1.41
N GLY A 533 -25.19 8.42 2.20
CA GLY A 533 -25.05 8.60 3.65
C GLY A 533 -25.87 7.59 4.43
N ARG A 534 -25.38 7.26 5.63
CA ARG A 534 -25.98 6.24 6.50
C ARG A 534 -27.37 6.61 7.00
N THR A 535 -27.64 7.89 7.24
CA THR A 535 -28.96 8.42 7.66
C THR A 535 -30.02 8.26 6.57
N VAL A 536 -29.64 8.53 5.32
CA VAL A 536 -30.51 8.34 4.15
C VAL A 536 -30.77 6.85 3.91
N ALA A 537 -29.74 6.01 4.06
CA ALA A 537 -29.88 4.57 3.90
C ALA A 537 -30.77 3.93 4.99
N SER A 538 -30.58 4.30 6.27
CA SER A 538 -31.36 3.76 7.39
C SER A 538 -32.82 4.22 7.36
N SER A 539 -33.09 5.49 7.03
CA SER A 539 -34.46 6.00 6.86
C SER A 539 -35.24 5.32 5.74
N ARG A 540 -34.54 4.75 4.74
CA ARG A 540 -35.12 3.92 3.66
C ARG A 540 -35.21 2.42 4.01
N GLY A 541 -35.03 2.06 5.30
CA GLY A 541 -35.19 0.71 5.83
C GLY A 541 -33.98 -0.22 5.64
N LEU A 542 -32.80 0.30 5.28
CA LEU A 542 -31.60 -0.53 5.12
C LEU A 542 -30.97 -0.86 6.49
N SER A 543 -30.82 -2.14 6.80
CA SER A 543 -30.04 -2.58 7.96
C SER A 543 -28.54 -2.34 7.69
N LEU A 544 -27.99 -1.28 8.26
CA LEU A 544 -26.60 -0.87 8.00
C LEU A 544 -25.58 -1.96 8.35
N ARG A 545 -25.77 -2.63 9.50
CA ARG A 545 -24.87 -3.71 9.95
C ARG A 545 -24.94 -4.91 9.00
N GLY A 546 -26.13 -5.46 8.77
CA GLY A 546 -26.31 -6.64 7.91
C GLY A 546 -25.85 -6.43 6.48
N SER A 547 -26.27 -5.33 5.85
CA SER A 547 -25.86 -4.99 4.47
C SER A 547 -24.35 -4.76 4.36
N THR A 548 -23.73 -4.04 5.30
CA THR A 548 -22.27 -3.81 5.29
C THR A 548 -21.51 -5.12 5.45
N THR A 549 -21.87 -5.95 6.43
CA THR A 549 -21.17 -7.22 6.69
C THR A 549 -21.28 -8.17 5.49
N LEU A 550 -22.47 -8.30 4.90
CA LEU A 550 -22.68 -9.18 3.75
C LEU A 550 -21.89 -8.68 2.52
N LEU A 551 -21.88 -7.37 2.26
CA LEU A 551 -21.08 -6.79 1.18
C LEU A 551 -19.56 -6.96 1.39
N ILE A 552 -19.08 -6.90 2.64
CA ILE A 552 -17.68 -7.19 2.97
C ILE A 552 -17.37 -8.66 2.69
N ILE A 553 -18.20 -9.60 3.16
CA ILE A 553 -18.03 -11.04 2.91
C ILE A 553 -18.05 -11.32 1.40
N TRP A 554 -18.96 -10.68 0.66
CA TRP A 554 -19.05 -10.87 -0.77
C TRP A 554 -17.83 -10.31 -1.51
N CYS A 555 -17.40 -9.07 -1.20
CA CYS A 555 -16.17 -8.49 -1.73
C CYS A 555 -14.95 -9.36 -1.40
N ALA A 556 -14.91 -9.90 -0.19
CA ALA A 556 -13.87 -10.80 0.29
C ALA A 556 -13.81 -12.09 -0.53
N ALA A 557 -14.96 -12.74 -0.77
CA ALA A 557 -15.05 -13.95 -1.56
C ALA A 557 -14.54 -13.76 -3.00
N LEU A 558 -14.96 -12.66 -3.65
CA LEU A 558 -14.50 -12.31 -5.00
C LEU A 558 -12.99 -12.08 -5.06
N SER A 559 -12.45 -11.37 -4.08
CA SER A 559 -11.03 -11.01 -4.01
C SER A 559 -10.15 -12.20 -3.65
N ALA A 560 -10.59 -13.01 -2.69
CA ALA A 560 -9.91 -14.25 -2.31
C ALA A 560 -9.93 -15.25 -3.48
N GLY A 561 -11.06 -15.41 -4.16
CA GLY A 561 -11.16 -16.27 -5.35
C GLY A 561 -10.17 -15.86 -6.45
N ALA A 562 -10.10 -14.56 -6.77
CA ALA A 562 -9.12 -14.08 -7.73
C ALA A 562 -7.66 -14.24 -7.25
N THR A 563 -7.40 -14.00 -5.96
CA THR A 563 -6.07 -14.13 -5.34
C THR A 563 -5.55 -15.55 -5.34
N LEU A 564 -6.42 -16.52 -5.05
CA LEU A 564 -6.07 -17.93 -5.07
C LEU A 564 -5.67 -18.40 -6.48
N LEU A 565 -6.34 -17.88 -7.51
CA LEU A 565 -6.11 -18.28 -8.90
C LEU A 565 -4.89 -17.60 -9.53
N LEU A 566 -4.74 -16.28 -9.33
CA LEU A 566 -3.74 -15.46 -10.03
C LEU A 566 -2.64 -14.89 -9.12
N GLY A 567 -2.89 -14.78 -7.82
CA GLY A 567 -2.00 -14.12 -6.85
C GLY A 567 -2.56 -12.79 -6.32
N PRO A 568 -1.96 -12.25 -5.24
CA PRO A 568 -2.53 -11.14 -4.47
C PRO A 568 -2.44 -9.76 -5.14
N MET A 569 -1.56 -9.56 -6.12
CA MET A 569 -1.35 -8.26 -6.77
C MET A 569 -2.14 -8.14 -8.07
N SER A 570 -3.12 -7.25 -8.07
CA SER A 570 -3.84 -6.83 -9.26
C SER A 570 -4.55 -5.49 -9.03
N PHE A 571 -3.84 -4.42 -9.40
CA PHE A 571 -4.28 -3.01 -9.49
C PHE A 571 -5.64 -2.81 -10.20
N VAL A 572 -6.12 -3.83 -10.90
CA VAL A 572 -7.38 -3.87 -11.63
C VAL A 572 -8.59 -3.53 -10.77
N GLY A 573 -8.62 -4.01 -9.51
CA GLY A 573 -9.71 -3.72 -8.58
C GLY A 573 -9.83 -2.24 -8.21
N LEU A 574 -8.77 -1.46 -8.43
CA LEU A 574 -8.77 -0.01 -8.24
C LEU A 574 -9.10 0.72 -9.54
N LEU A 575 -8.39 0.37 -10.61
CA LEU A 575 -8.40 1.09 -11.88
C LEU A 575 -9.72 0.93 -12.63
N ALA A 576 -10.23 -0.28 -12.79
CA ALA A 576 -11.38 -0.51 -13.66
C ALA A 576 -12.66 0.20 -13.18
N PRO A 577 -13.00 0.19 -11.87
CA PRO A 577 -14.08 1.02 -11.32
C PRO A 577 -13.87 2.53 -11.49
N GLN A 578 -12.62 2.99 -11.40
CA GLN A 578 -12.29 4.40 -11.61
C GLN A 578 -12.45 4.80 -13.08
N ALA A 579 -11.97 3.97 -14.02
CA ALA A 579 -12.15 4.17 -15.45
C ALA A 579 -13.64 4.29 -15.81
N ALA A 580 -14.50 3.40 -15.28
CA ALA A 580 -15.95 3.49 -15.49
C ALA A 580 -16.54 4.83 -14.98
N ARG A 581 -16.07 5.34 -13.83
CA ARG A 581 -16.48 6.64 -13.30
C ARG A 581 -15.97 7.81 -14.15
N TYR A 582 -14.76 7.71 -14.69
CA TYR A 582 -14.20 8.70 -15.64
C TYR A 582 -14.96 8.72 -16.97
N LEU A 583 -15.57 7.61 -17.37
CA LEU A 583 -16.51 7.56 -18.50
C LEU A 583 -17.90 8.13 -18.16
N GLY A 584 -18.13 8.61 -16.93
CA GLY A 584 -19.39 9.25 -16.51
C GLY A 584 -20.46 8.27 -16.04
N ILE A 585 -20.09 7.01 -15.77
CA ILE A 585 -21.02 5.94 -15.42
C ILE A 585 -21.15 5.84 -13.89
N TYR A 586 -22.21 6.42 -13.34
CA TYR A 586 -22.44 6.47 -11.89
C TYR A 586 -23.52 5.50 -11.38
N ARG A 587 -24.35 4.89 -12.25
CA ARG A 587 -25.34 3.89 -11.82
C ARG A 587 -24.67 2.54 -11.58
N PHE A 588 -24.94 1.90 -10.43
CA PHE A 588 -24.22 0.69 -10.00
C PHE A 588 -24.21 -0.42 -11.04
N GLY A 589 -25.38 -0.82 -11.55
CA GLY A 589 -25.44 -1.90 -12.54
C GLY A 589 -24.57 -1.62 -13.77
N HIS A 590 -24.61 -0.40 -14.31
CA HIS A 590 -23.79 -0.02 -15.47
C HIS A 590 -22.31 0.06 -15.13
N ALA A 591 -21.98 0.63 -13.96
CA ALA A 591 -20.61 0.73 -13.48
C ALA A 591 -20.00 -0.66 -13.26
N LEU A 592 -20.76 -1.62 -12.71
CA LEU A 592 -20.33 -3.00 -12.53
C LEU A 592 -19.93 -3.64 -13.85
N TRP A 593 -20.83 -3.60 -14.85
CA TRP A 593 -20.57 -4.19 -16.18
C TRP A 593 -19.35 -3.59 -16.87
N VAL A 594 -19.26 -2.26 -16.92
CA VAL A 594 -18.13 -1.59 -17.58
C VAL A 594 -16.83 -1.86 -16.84
N SER A 595 -16.84 -1.85 -15.51
CA SER A 595 -15.63 -2.14 -14.74
C SER A 595 -15.16 -3.57 -14.95
N VAL A 596 -16.07 -4.54 -14.97
CA VAL A 596 -15.72 -5.95 -15.23
C VAL A 596 -15.06 -6.13 -16.59
N ILE A 597 -15.62 -5.50 -17.63
CA ILE A 597 -15.04 -5.58 -18.99
C ILE A 597 -13.72 -4.83 -19.08
N CYS A 598 -13.60 -3.64 -18.48
CA CYS A 598 -12.33 -2.92 -18.41
C CYS A 598 -11.25 -3.72 -17.66
N GLY A 599 -11.62 -4.39 -16.56
CA GLY A 599 -10.69 -5.21 -15.78
C GLY A 599 -10.26 -6.47 -16.53
N ALA A 600 -11.20 -7.14 -17.19
CA ALA A 600 -10.91 -8.28 -18.06
C ALA A 600 -9.99 -7.90 -19.23
N LEU A 601 -10.28 -6.79 -19.93
CA LEU A 601 -9.45 -6.28 -21.02
C LEU A 601 -8.05 -5.89 -20.54
N LEU A 602 -7.93 -5.23 -19.39
CA LEU A 602 -6.64 -4.83 -18.83
C LEU A 602 -5.79 -6.06 -18.50
N MET A 603 -6.34 -7.06 -17.82
CA MET A 603 -5.58 -8.28 -17.49
C MET A 603 -5.24 -9.11 -18.73
N LEU A 604 -6.16 -9.19 -19.69
CA LEU A 604 -5.90 -9.88 -20.95
C LEU A 604 -4.79 -9.21 -21.76
N ALA A 605 -4.82 -7.89 -21.87
CA ALA A 605 -3.75 -7.11 -22.50
C ALA A 605 -2.42 -7.29 -21.75
N ALA A 606 -2.46 -7.29 -20.41
CA ALA A 606 -1.29 -7.48 -19.59
C ALA A 606 -0.67 -8.88 -19.73
N ASP A 607 -1.49 -9.93 -19.78
CA ASP A 607 -1.04 -11.29 -20.05
C ASP A 607 -0.45 -11.43 -21.47
N PHE A 608 -1.08 -10.81 -22.47
CA PHE A 608 -0.57 -10.83 -23.84
C PHE A 608 0.77 -10.09 -23.95
N ILE A 609 0.86 -8.86 -23.42
CA ILE A 609 2.09 -8.05 -23.46
C ILE A 609 3.20 -8.71 -22.62
N GLY A 610 2.86 -9.28 -21.45
CA GLY A 610 3.83 -9.99 -20.61
C GLY A 610 4.49 -11.19 -21.28
N ARG A 611 3.83 -11.80 -22.28
CA ARG A 611 4.39 -12.88 -23.12
C ARG A 611 5.37 -12.36 -24.19
N LEU A 612 5.27 -11.09 -24.56
CA LEU A 612 5.96 -10.52 -25.73
C LEU A 612 7.18 -9.68 -25.35
N VAL A 613 7.06 -8.90 -24.28
CA VAL A 613 8.04 -7.84 -23.93
C VAL A 613 9.46 -8.38 -23.73
N MET A 614 9.62 -9.60 -23.24
CA MET A 614 10.91 -10.17 -22.85
C MET A 614 11.12 -11.59 -23.39
N TRP A 615 10.58 -11.91 -24.56
CA TRP A 615 10.71 -13.25 -25.17
C TRP A 615 12.19 -13.71 -25.23
N PRO A 616 12.53 -14.94 -24.80
CA PRO A 616 11.67 -16.06 -24.38
C PRO A 616 11.20 -16.03 -22.91
N PHE A 617 11.66 -15.08 -22.09
CA PHE A 617 11.20 -14.88 -20.72
C PHE A 617 9.84 -14.18 -20.67
N GLN A 618 9.12 -14.32 -19.55
CA GLN A 618 7.78 -13.77 -19.40
C GLN A 618 7.70 -12.88 -18.17
N VAL A 619 7.02 -11.74 -18.31
CA VAL A 619 6.73 -10.83 -17.21
C VAL A 619 5.36 -11.18 -16.62
N PRO A 620 5.22 -11.29 -15.29
CA PRO A 620 3.94 -11.52 -14.62
C PRO A 620 2.88 -10.49 -15.03
N ALA A 621 1.66 -10.97 -15.31
CA ALA A 621 0.57 -10.14 -15.80
C ALA A 621 0.20 -9.01 -14.81
N GLY A 622 0.28 -9.23 -13.49
CA GLY A 622 0.02 -8.19 -12.50
C GLY A 622 0.96 -6.98 -12.64
N ILE A 623 2.26 -7.21 -12.82
CA ILE A 623 3.26 -6.15 -13.04
C ILE A 623 2.94 -5.36 -14.32
N VAL A 624 2.65 -6.07 -15.41
CA VAL A 624 2.32 -5.45 -16.70
C VAL A 624 1.01 -4.66 -16.60
N ALA A 625 0.00 -5.19 -15.92
CA ALA A 625 -1.29 -4.53 -15.74
C ALA A 625 -1.16 -3.20 -14.99
N VAL A 626 -0.31 -3.13 -13.95
CA VAL A 626 -0.02 -1.88 -13.25
C VAL A 626 0.75 -0.92 -14.16
N SER A 627 1.77 -1.43 -14.87
CA SER A 627 2.63 -0.63 -15.74
C SER A 627 1.87 0.02 -16.90
N LEU A 628 0.84 -0.66 -17.43
CA LEU A 628 -0.05 -0.12 -18.47
C LEU A 628 -1.17 0.74 -17.87
N GLY A 629 -1.77 0.26 -16.78
CA GLY A 629 -2.94 0.86 -16.18
C GLY A 629 -2.66 2.21 -15.53
N ALA A 630 -1.54 2.34 -14.83
CA ALA A 630 -1.21 3.55 -14.07
C ALA A 630 -1.06 4.78 -15.00
N PRO A 631 -0.26 4.75 -16.08
CA PRO A 631 -0.20 5.85 -17.04
C PRO A 631 -1.56 6.16 -17.70
N ALA A 632 -2.34 5.14 -18.05
CA ALA A 632 -3.66 5.33 -18.65
C ALA A 632 -4.61 6.06 -17.69
N LEU A 633 -4.64 5.67 -16.42
CA LEU A 633 -5.44 6.32 -15.39
C LEU A 633 -4.96 7.76 -15.13
N LEU A 634 -3.65 7.99 -15.06
CA LEU A 634 -3.07 9.33 -14.92
C LEU A 634 -3.41 10.23 -16.11
N GLY A 635 -3.40 9.69 -17.34
CA GLY A 635 -3.83 10.40 -18.54
C GLY A 635 -5.32 10.78 -18.51
N LEU A 636 -6.20 9.88 -18.06
CA LEU A 636 -7.62 10.16 -17.85
C LEU A 636 -7.83 11.22 -16.76
N LEU A 637 -7.06 11.12 -15.68
CA LEU A 637 -7.01 12.12 -14.61
C LEU A 637 -6.57 13.48 -15.13
N TYR A 638 -5.63 13.55 -16.06
CA TYR A 638 -5.16 14.81 -16.64
C TYR A 638 -6.19 15.46 -17.59
N ARG A 639 -6.95 14.65 -18.36
CA ARG A 639 -7.84 15.13 -19.43
C ARG A 639 -9.19 15.69 -18.97
N ARG A 640 -9.77 15.20 -17.86
CA ARG A 640 -11.07 15.72 -17.36
C ARG A 640 -10.89 17.12 -16.75
N ARG A 641 -11.34 18.15 -17.48
CA ARG A 641 -11.51 19.52 -16.99
C ARG A 641 -12.74 19.62 -16.10
#